data_AF-A0A3D9RTA7-F1
#
_entry.id   AF-A0A3D9RTA7-F1
#
_cell.length_a   1.000
_cell.length_b   1.000
_cell.length_c   1.000
_cell.angle_alpha   90.00
_cell.angle_beta   90.00
_cell.angle_gamma   90.00
#
_symmetry.space_group_name_H-M   'P 1'
#
loop_
_entity.id
_entity.type
_entity.pdbx_description
1 polymer ?
#
loop_
_entity_poly.entity_id
_entity_poly.type
_entity_poly.pdbx_seq_one_letter_code
_entity_poly.pdbx_strand_id
1 'polypeptide(L)'
;MHLFRGFYFKMSIMSDKSIYIGESKILSEKINVKGATIHIDGEIFYKISNSNAMRPFFMSIVSDSNHWMFISSNGGLTAGRKDSDNALFPYYTDDKIAESANITGSKTIFQIHKKNKIILWEPFSDNYEGLYSIQRNLYKNRFGNKIIFEEENKDLGLIFRYEWNSSNLFGFIKKATLINTSFKKLNISVLDGIQNIVPYGVKEAMQNGKSNLVDAYKKNELEANTGLGIYALSAIIVDKAEPSEALKATIAWSLGLEKPTYLISSLQLNNYKLGKKIKQEIDIRAEKGAYFVASEFQLHSKSKQNWILAANVNQGPSAIVDISERLKNPKNLWVDVKNDIDLGTQNLIELTGNADGLQVTEDNLRDTRHFANVLFNSMRGGIFDENYKIESKDFKKYILNANKQVFKDQELILDELPTTFSLKFLEEKAQQNSDSDFKRLCAEYLPLKFSRRHGDPSRPWNKFSINTRSEIDGSKILDYEGNWRDIFQNWEALAHAYPAFIENMIFKFLNATTFEGYNPYRVTKGGFDWEIVEPDDPWSFIGYWGDHQIIYLLKFLEFAEKHYPKKISQYFNQDIFVYANVPYKIKSYQEILKNPKDTIDFDFDLDKKIRERKLQLGADGALLLDQKNNIYKVNFIEKLLATVLVKVSNFIPEAGIWLNTQRPEWNDANNALVGNGVSMVTLYHLRRFLKFFNEIVSNSKTNEIEISQELAIFLSELATVFEKNIALVKGKISDADRKIMVDKLGVAAGNYRTTIYQKAFSGIKKTIEKSELQSFILNTITFLEHSINANKREDNLYHSYNLISLNNKEITISYLPEMLEGQVAVLSSGYISSKNSLQLLDGLKASALFRKDQYSYLLYPNKELSRFVAKNNIAAEKVENSKLVQQLLKDNNSQIIEKDCLGNYHFNGNFNNANSLKAALSALPKTYQKLVEKDKEQLLITFESIFNHKSFTGRSGTFFGYEGLGSIYWHMVSKLALAVQEICINAINTKENPEIIEQLIAHYYQINDGIGVHKSPELYGAFPTDPYSHTPAGKGAQQPGMTGQVKEDILSRFGELGVDVKEGKIQFKAGLLKKDEFLSTSSIFKYTDVHQQKQEIVLPKKSLCFTYCQVPITYNLSDKNEINVELNDNVNINIKSLELNEKMSQDIFNRNGTIKQIHVFLNKKSI
;
A
#
# COMPACT_ATOMS: atom_id res chain seq x y z
N MET A 1 13.06 -25.65 36.95
CA MET A 1 13.46 -26.97 37.48
C MET A 1 14.55 -27.53 36.57
N HIS A 2 15.61 -28.05 37.18
CA HIS A 2 16.93 -28.32 36.61
C HIS A 2 17.02 -29.44 35.55
N LEU A 3 18.12 -29.36 34.78
CA LEU A 3 18.88 -30.44 34.10
C LEU A 3 18.38 -30.92 32.74
N PHE A 4 19.04 -30.46 31.67
CA PHE A 4 19.65 -31.38 30.68
C PHE A 4 20.96 -30.80 30.14
N ARG A 5 22.03 -31.58 30.34
CA ARG A 5 23.41 -31.42 29.83
C ARG A 5 23.36 -31.34 28.29
N GLY A 6 24.06 -30.45 27.61
CA GLY A 6 25.52 -30.31 27.66
C GLY A 6 26.18 -31.20 26.59
N PHE A 7 25.86 -31.01 25.31
CA PHE A 7 26.69 -31.48 24.19
C PHE A 7 27.39 -30.28 23.57
N TYR A 8 28.54 -29.93 24.14
CA TYR A 8 29.53 -29.10 23.46
C TYR A 8 30.04 -29.88 22.25
N PHE A 9 29.59 -29.53 21.05
CA PHE A 9 30.39 -29.78 19.86
C PHE A 9 31.67 -28.98 20.02
N LYS A 10 32.78 -29.67 20.31
CA LYS A 10 34.12 -29.17 19.99
C LYS A 10 34.11 -28.88 18.48
N MET A 11 33.88 -27.62 18.11
CA MET A 11 34.32 -27.14 16.80
C MET A 11 35.83 -27.32 16.78
N SER A 12 36.26 -28.36 16.07
CA SER A 12 37.59 -28.41 15.49
C SER A 12 37.87 -27.04 14.89
N ILE A 13 38.86 -26.34 15.44
CA ILE A 13 39.44 -25.16 14.81
C ILE A 13 40.05 -25.68 13.50
N MET A 14 39.26 -25.67 12.43
CA MET A 14 39.79 -25.80 11.09
C MET A 14 40.76 -24.65 10.91
N SER A 15 42.02 -24.96 10.64
CA SER A 15 42.99 -23.96 10.22
C SER A 15 42.42 -23.25 8.98
N ASP A 16 42.07 -21.98 9.09
CA ASP A 16 41.64 -21.18 7.94
C ASP A 16 42.79 -21.12 6.94
N LYS A 17 42.71 -21.95 5.89
CA LYS A 17 43.62 -21.86 4.75
C LYS A 17 43.46 -20.45 4.17
N SER A 18 44.53 -19.66 4.20
CA SER A 18 44.51 -18.33 3.61
C SER A 18 44.33 -18.42 2.10
N ILE A 19 43.38 -17.66 1.55
CA ILE A 19 43.10 -17.58 0.11
C ILE A 19 43.87 -16.39 -0.46
N TYR A 20 44.45 -16.54 -1.65
CA TYR A 20 45.24 -15.51 -2.32
C TYR A 20 44.72 -15.28 -3.75
N ILE A 21 44.77 -14.03 -4.23
CA ILE A 21 44.65 -13.67 -5.64
C ILE A 21 46.04 -13.20 -6.10
N GLY A 22 46.74 -14.03 -6.88
CA GLY A 22 48.16 -13.82 -7.14
C GLY A 22 48.96 -13.85 -5.83
N GLU A 23 49.71 -12.78 -5.55
CA GLU A 23 50.46 -12.62 -4.29
C GLU A 23 49.66 -11.92 -3.17
N SER A 24 48.47 -11.40 -3.48
CA SER A 24 47.65 -10.66 -2.52
C SER A 24 46.79 -11.60 -1.70
N LYS A 25 46.96 -11.57 -0.37
CA LYS A 25 46.10 -12.30 0.57
C LYS A 25 44.69 -11.69 0.56
N ILE A 26 43.67 -12.52 0.36
CA ILE A 26 42.27 -12.11 0.52
C ILE A 26 42.01 -11.90 2.01
N LEU A 27 41.56 -10.69 2.36
CA LEU A 27 41.09 -10.35 3.69
C LEU A 27 39.66 -10.87 3.86
N SER A 28 39.47 -11.81 4.79
CA SER A 28 38.15 -12.29 5.21
C SER A 28 37.92 -11.90 6.67
N GLU A 29 37.38 -10.71 6.90
CA GLU A 29 36.94 -10.32 8.24
C GLU A 29 35.47 -10.70 8.43
N LYS A 30 35.13 -11.31 9.57
CA LYS A 30 33.72 -11.40 10.01
C LYS A 30 33.31 -10.02 10.50
N ILE A 31 32.39 -9.38 9.79
CA ILE A 31 31.97 -8.01 10.09
C ILE A 31 30.53 -8.01 10.57
N ASN A 32 30.28 -7.40 11.74
CA ASN A 32 28.94 -7.31 12.34
C ASN A 32 28.17 -6.08 11.82
N VAL A 33 26.89 -6.25 11.53
CA VAL A 33 25.97 -5.17 11.14
C VAL A 33 25.43 -4.46 12.39
N LYS A 34 25.46 -3.13 12.39
CA LYS A 34 24.89 -2.32 13.50
C LYS A 34 24.11 -1.13 12.96
N GLY A 35 22.95 -0.89 13.56
CA GLY A 35 22.14 0.31 13.35
C GLY A 35 22.42 1.37 14.43
N ALA A 36 22.51 2.64 14.04
CA ALA A 36 22.64 3.74 14.99
C ALA A 36 22.15 5.07 14.40
N THR A 37 21.52 5.91 15.22
CA THR A 37 21.20 7.30 14.86
C THR A 37 22.44 8.18 15.02
N ILE A 38 22.73 9.01 14.01
CA ILE A 38 23.87 9.93 14.01
C ILE A 38 23.50 11.28 13.39
N HIS A 39 24.32 12.30 13.61
CA HIS A 39 24.17 13.61 12.98
C HIS A 39 25.23 13.83 11.89
N ILE A 40 24.78 14.23 10.69
CA ILE A 40 25.64 14.64 9.58
C ILE A 40 25.18 16.03 9.14
N ASP A 41 26.08 17.01 9.17
CA ASP A 41 25.82 18.40 8.75
C ASP A 41 24.54 19.03 9.36
N GLY A 42 24.26 18.70 10.63
CA GLY A 42 23.10 19.20 11.38
C GLY A 42 21.80 18.40 11.17
N GLU A 43 21.80 17.37 10.34
CA GLU A 43 20.65 16.52 10.05
C GLU A 43 20.80 15.12 10.66
N ILE A 44 19.67 14.52 11.08
CA ILE A 44 19.64 13.18 11.68
C ILE A 44 19.56 12.11 10.58
N PHE A 45 20.49 11.16 10.64
CA PHE A 45 20.55 9.98 9.79
C PHE A 45 20.54 8.70 10.63
N TYR A 46 19.87 7.67 10.12
CA TYR A 46 20.11 6.31 10.58
C TYR A 46 21.26 5.70 9.78
N LYS A 47 22.29 5.21 10.47
CA LYS A 47 23.46 4.53 9.91
C LYS A 47 23.28 3.02 10.04
N ILE A 48 23.40 2.31 8.93
CA ILE A 48 23.69 0.86 8.91
C ILE A 48 25.18 0.71 8.64
N SER A 49 25.91 0.27 9.66
CA SER A 49 27.34 -0.03 9.53
C SER A 49 27.54 -1.39 8.87
N ASN A 50 28.51 -1.48 7.98
CA ASN A 50 28.85 -2.72 7.27
C ASN A 50 27.67 -3.27 6.45
N SER A 51 26.98 -2.38 5.73
CA SER A 51 25.78 -2.72 4.98
C SER A 51 26.02 -3.79 3.91
N ASN A 52 27.26 -3.95 3.45
CA ASN A 52 27.68 -4.98 2.51
C ASN A 52 27.72 -6.40 3.10
N ALA A 53 27.68 -6.54 4.44
CA ALA A 53 27.52 -7.84 5.08
C ALA A 53 26.05 -8.33 5.03
N MET A 54 25.10 -7.46 4.67
CA MET A 54 23.72 -7.82 4.45
C MET A 54 23.50 -8.19 2.98
N ARG A 55 22.56 -9.11 2.72
CA ARG A 55 21.98 -9.23 1.37
C ARG A 55 21.47 -7.86 0.92
N PRO A 56 21.75 -7.42 -0.32
CA PRO A 56 21.21 -6.16 -0.82
C PRO A 56 19.69 -6.09 -0.67
N PHE A 57 19.21 -4.95 -0.18
CA PHE A 57 17.79 -4.68 0.06
C PHE A 57 17.36 -3.40 -0.65
N PHE A 58 16.06 -3.31 -0.98
CA PHE A 58 15.54 -2.28 -1.87
C PHE A 58 14.83 -1.16 -1.11
N MET A 59 14.97 0.09 -1.57
CA MET A 59 14.44 1.30 -0.92
C MET A 59 13.74 2.20 -1.93
N SER A 60 12.77 2.98 -1.45
CA SER A 60 12.20 4.12 -2.18
C SER A 60 12.68 5.41 -1.52
N ILE A 61 13.32 6.29 -2.31
CA ILE A 61 13.71 7.63 -1.87
C ILE A 61 12.61 8.59 -2.28
N VAL A 62 12.04 9.26 -1.28
CA VAL A 62 10.86 10.11 -1.42
C VAL A 62 11.23 11.54 -1.81
N SER A 63 10.27 12.28 -2.37
CA SER A 63 10.42 13.66 -2.81
C SER A 63 9.10 14.41 -2.56
N ASP A 64 9.18 15.72 -2.30
CA ASP A 64 8.01 16.62 -2.24
C ASP A 64 7.42 16.87 -3.65
N SER A 65 8.29 16.88 -4.66
CA SER A 65 7.92 17.04 -6.08
C SER A 65 7.65 15.67 -6.76
N ASN A 66 7.83 15.59 -8.07
CA ASN A 66 7.51 14.42 -8.89
C ASN A 66 8.69 13.45 -9.13
N HIS A 67 9.76 13.50 -8.32
CA HIS A 67 10.86 12.53 -8.45
C HIS A 67 10.43 11.16 -7.95
N TRP A 68 10.93 10.13 -8.61
CA TRP A 68 10.93 8.77 -8.10
C TRP A 68 12.34 8.21 -8.18
N MET A 69 12.80 7.56 -7.11
CA MET A 69 14.07 6.85 -7.08
C MET A 69 13.89 5.56 -6.28
N PHE A 70 14.20 4.44 -6.93
CA PHE A 70 14.17 3.12 -6.33
C PHE A 70 15.59 2.55 -6.38
N ILE A 71 16.17 2.29 -5.20
CA ILE A 71 17.60 2.06 -5.05
C ILE A 71 17.87 0.90 -4.08
N SER A 72 18.79 0.03 -4.48
CA SER A 72 19.31 -1.07 -3.67
C SER A 72 20.42 -0.59 -2.74
N SER A 73 20.61 -1.24 -1.60
CA SER A 73 21.67 -0.93 -0.63
C SER A 73 23.10 -1.13 -1.15
N ASN A 74 23.27 -1.76 -2.32
CA ASN A 74 24.54 -1.83 -3.05
C ASN A 74 24.75 -0.68 -4.06
N GLY A 75 23.79 0.24 -4.19
CA GLY A 75 23.87 1.42 -5.07
C GLY A 75 23.23 1.25 -6.46
N GLY A 76 22.81 0.04 -6.83
CA GLY A 76 22.03 -0.18 -8.06
C GLY A 76 20.68 0.53 -7.97
N LEU A 77 20.30 1.30 -8.98
CA LEU A 77 19.10 2.13 -8.94
C LEU A 77 18.41 2.27 -10.29
N THR A 78 17.12 2.59 -10.21
CA THR A 78 16.38 3.31 -11.25
C THR A 78 15.84 4.61 -10.66
N ALA A 79 15.78 5.66 -11.47
CA ALA A 79 15.27 6.96 -11.05
C ALA A 79 14.70 7.72 -12.24
N GLY A 80 13.82 8.67 -11.99
CA GLY A 80 13.22 9.54 -13.01
C GLY A 80 12.21 10.51 -12.41
N ARG A 81 11.45 11.21 -13.25
CA ARG A 81 10.39 12.12 -12.79
C ARG A 81 9.06 11.66 -13.36
N LYS A 82 7.96 11.91 -12.65
CA LYS A 82 6.58 11.56 -13.03
C LYS A 82 6.30 10.05 -13.11
N ASP A 83 6.83 9.34 -14.10
CA ASP A 83 6.53 7.93 -14.37
C ASP A 83 7.71 7.20 -15.02
N SER A 84 7.59 5.88 -15.23
CA SER A 84 8.63 5.01 -15.80
C SER A 84 9.03 5.34 -17.25
N ASP A 85 8.18 6.04 -18.00
CA ASP A 85 8.50 6.50 -19.36
C ASP A 85 9.39 7.76 -19.37
N ASN A 86 9.60 8.38 -18.19
CA ASN A 86 10.43 9.56 -17.97
C ASN A 86 11.63 9.24 -17.06
N ALA A 87 12.27 8.10 -17.33
CA ALA A 87 13.37 7.56 -16.55
C ALA A 87 14.73 8.24 -16.86
N LEU A 88 15.53 8.50 -15.83
CA LEU A 88 16.95 8.85 -15.90
C LEU A 88 17.83 7.60 -16.10
N PHE A 89 17.50 6.51 -15.39
CA PHE A 89 18.15 5.21 -15.51
C PHE A 89 17.09 4.15 -15.86
N PRO A 90 17.40 3.07 -16.60
CA PRO A 90 16.40 2.12 -17.06
C PRO A 90 15.49 1.60 -15.95
N TYR A 91 14.19 1.56 -16.22
CA TYR A 91 13.19 1.02 -15.29
C TYR A 91 13.02 -0.49 -15.51
N TYR A 92 13.60 -1.27 -14.60
CA TYR A 92 13.55 -2.73 -14.57
C TYR A 92 12.95 -3.22 -13.25
N THR A 93 12.79 -4.54 -13.10
CA THR A 93 12.42 -5.17 -11.82
C THR A 93 13.56 -5.03 -10.80
N ASP A 94 13.22 -5.09 -9.50
CA ASP A 94 14.13 -4.79 -8.40
C ASP A 94 15.37 -5.71 -8.35
N ASP A 95 15.21 -6.98 -8.70
CA ASP A 95 16.29 -7.95 -8.88
C ASP A 95 17.32 -7.49 -9.92
N LYS A 96 16.88 -7.15 -11.13
CA LYS A 96 17.73 -6.66 -12.22
C LYS A 96 18.40 -5.33 -11.87
N ILE A 97 17.70 -4.46 -11.13
CA ILE A 97 18.28 -3.20 -10.67
C ILE A 97 19.43 -3.46 -9.70
N ALA A 98 19.25 -4.34 -8.71
CA ALA A 98 20.30 -4.69 -7.77
C ALA A 98 21.52 -5.32 -8.47
N GLU A 99 21.29 -6.16 -9.49
CA GLU A 99 22.34 -6.78 -10.32
C GLU A 99 23.09 -5.76 -11.21
N SER A 100 22.45 -4.63 -11.52
CA SER A 100 22.99 -3.64 -12.47
C SER A 100 23.99 -2.64 -11.87
N ALA A 101 24.24 -2.68 -10.55
CA ALA A 101 25.02 -1.65 -9.83
C ALA A 101 26.41 -1.34 -10.43
N ASN A 102 27.05 -2.32 -11.07
CA ASN A 102 28.37 -2.13 -11.70
C ASN A 102 28.33 -1.36 -13.04
N ILE A 103 27.17 -1.31 -13.71
CA ILE A 103 26.99 -0.80 -15.08
C ILE A 103 25.93 0.30 -15.21
N THR A 104 25.12 0.55 -14.17
CA THR A 104 24.07 1.58 -14.16
C THR A 104 24.16 2.40 -12.88
N GLY A 105 24.01 3.71 -13.00
CA GLY A 105 24.06 4.61 -11.84
C GLY A 105 25.46 5.07 -11.48
N SER A 106 25.74 5.23 -10.18
CA SER A 106 26.98 5.79 -9.65
C SER A 106 28.19 4.94 -9.96
N LYS A 107 29.29 5.55 -10.40
CA LYS A 107 30.56 4.87 -10.65
C LYS A 107 31.74 5.80 -10.33
N THR A 108 32.67 5.32 -9.50
CA THR A 108 33.82 6.11 -9.06
C THR A 108 35.09 5.26 -9.07
N ILE A 109 36.17 5.79 -9.64
CA ILE A 109 37.47 5.14 -9.71
C ILE A 109 38.54 6.15 -9.30
N PHE A 110 39.39 5.78 -8.33
CA PHE A 110 40.51 6.56 -7.88
C PHE A 110 41.84 5.89 -8.25
N GLN A 111 42.78 6.71 -8.72
CA GLN A 111 44.19 6.36 -8.83
C GLN A 111 44.98 7.16 -7.79
N ILE A 112 45.59 6.46 -6.84
CA ILE A 112 46.37 7.07 -5.76
C ILE A 112 47.84 6.94 -6.12
N HIS A 113 48.49 8.08 -6.38
CA HIS A 113 49.86 8.12 -6.85
C HIS A 113 50.83 8.12 -5.67
N LYS A 114 51.61 7.03 -5.53
CA LYS A 114 52.75 6.94 -4.60
C LYS A 114 54.03 6.79 -5.43
N LYS A 115 55.16 7.34 -4.97
CA LYS A 115 56.44 7.53 -5.72
C LYS A 115 56.67 6.58 -6.92
N ASN A 116 56.60 5.26 -6.74
CA ASN A 116 56.88 4.27 -7.79
C ASN A 116 55.67 3.42 -8.23
N LYS A 117 54.44 3.71 -7.78
CA LYS A 117 53.24 2.93 -8.13
C LYS A 117 51.95 3.74 -8.08
N ILE A 118 51.03 3.39 -8.97
CA ILE A 118 49.64 3.84 -8.93
C ILE A 118 48.82 2.76 -8.22
N ILE A 119 48.06 3.16 -7.20
CA ILE A 119 47.17 2.26 -6.48
C ILE A 119 45.73 2.54 -6.92
N LEU A 120 45.05 1.53 -7.45
CA LEU A 120 43.67 1.64 -7.91
C LEU A 120 42.70 1.35 -6.77
N TRP A 121 41.72 2.22 -6.57
CA TRP A 121 40.61 1.99 -5.65
C TRP A 121 39.29 2.33 -6.34
N GLU A 122 38.38 1.37 -6.39
CA GLU A 122 37.06 1.50 -7.03
C GLU A 122 35.98 1.23 -5.96
N PRO A 123 35.60 2.25 -5.16
CA PRO A 123 34.64 2.05 -4.08
C PRO A 123 33.28 1.61 -4.61
N PHE A 124 32.57 0.83 -3.79
CA PHE A 124 31.27 0.21 -4.09
C PHE A 124 31.27 -0.80 -5.25
N SER A 125 32.43 -1.19 -5.77
CA SER A 125 32.57 -2.31 -6.69
C SER A 125 33.04 -3.58 -5.97
N ASP A 126 32.57 -4.73 -6.41
CA ASP A 126 33.01 -6.03 -5.89
C ASP A 126 34.17 -6.64 -6.72
N ASN A 127 34.65 -5.93 -7.76
CA ASN A 127 35.75 -6.40 -8.63
C ASN A 127 37.08 -6.65 -7.89
N TYR A 128 37.27 -6.02 -6.71
CA TYR A 128 38.49 -6.08 -5.91
C TYR A 128 38.20 -6.50 -4.46
N GLU A 129 37.12 -7.26 -4.25
CA GLU A 129 36.72 -7.72 -2.92
C GLU A 129 37.85 -8.46 -2.21
N GLY A 130 38.07 -8.13 -0.94
CA GLY A 130 39.11 -8.73 -0.10
C GLY A 130 40.54 -8.25 -0.37
N LEU A 131 40.79 -7.38 -1.36
CA LEU A 131 42.13 -6.80 -1.59
C LEU A 131 42.46 -5.62 -0.66
N TYR A 132 41.43 -4.93 -0.16
CA TYR A 132 41.56 -3.84 0.79
C TYR A 132 40.75 -4.11 2.05
N SER A 133 41.24 -3.65 3.20
CA SER A 133 40.42 -3.54 4.41
C SER A 133 39.45 -2.37 4.24
N ILE A 134 38.19 -2.70 3.92
CA ILE A 134 37.14 -1.71 3.68
C ILE A 134 36.01 -1.80 4.71
N GLN A 135 35.30 -0.70 4.87
CA GLN A 135 34.04 -0.65 5.60
C GLN A 135 33.01 0.15 4.77
N ARG A 136 31.91 -0.51 4.38
CA ARG A 136 30.79 0.16 3.70
C ARG A 136 29.69 0.49 4.68
N ASN A 137 29.30 1.76 4.75
CA ASN A 137 28.21 2.23 5.57
C ASN A 137 27.11 2.82 4.68
N LEU A 138 25.86 2.64 5.08
CA LEU A 138 24.71 3.21 4.41
C LEU A 138 23.95 4.11 5.38
N TYR A 139 23.53 5.28 4.92
CA TYR A 139 22.78 6.22 5.73
C TYR A 139 21.53 6.67 5.02
N LYS A 140 20.43 6.83 5.76
CA LYS A 140 19.22 7.47 5.28
C LYS A 140 18.72 8.47 6.31
N ASN A 141 18.35 9.66 5.87
CA ASN A 141 17.90 10.70 6.78
C ASN A 141 16.51 10.33 7.35
N ARG A 142 16.14 10.98 8.47
CA ARG A 142 14.85 10.73 9.13
C ARG A 142 13.62 11.04 8.26
N PHE A 143 13.78 11.86 7.22
CA PHE A 143 12.68 12.23 6.31
C PHE A 143 12.61 11.32 5.07
N GLY A 144 13.61 10.46 4.86
CA GLY A 144 13.65 9.47 3.77
C GLY A 144 14.00 10.01 2.38
N ASN A 145 14.24 11.32 2.22
CA ASN A 145 14.53 11.95 0.92
C ASN A 145 16.04 12.07 0.59
N LYS A 146 16.93 11.64 1.50
CA LYS A 146 18.38 11.62 1.28
C LYS A 146 18.97 10.28 1.66
N ILE A 147 19.85 9.76 0.80
CA ILE A 147 20.58 8.51 1.03
C ILE A 147 22.07 8.71 0.76
N ILE A 148 22.91 8.22 1.67
CA ILE A 148 24.37 8.34 1.61
C ILE A 148 24.98 6.95 1.55
N PHE A 149 25.85 6.74 0.59
CA PHE A 149 26.72 5.58 0.48
C PHE A 149 28.13 6.02 0.86
N GLU A 150 28.78 5.27 1.76
CA GLU A 150 30.14 5.54 2.23
C GLU A 150 30.98 4.27 2.18
N GLU A 151 32.19 4.38 1.63
CA GLU A 151 33.22 3.36 1.75
C GLU A 151 34.48 3.97 2.34
N GLU A 152 34.90 3.44 3.48
CA GLU A 152 36.21 3.70 4.06
C GLU A 152 37.19 2.64 3.57
N ASN A 153 38.31 3.06 2.99
CA ASN A 153 39.46 2.22 2.71
C ASN A 153 40.54 2.48 3.76
N LYS A 154 40.66 1.55 4.71
CA LYS A 154 41.54 1.69 5.89
C LYS A 154 43.02 1.63 5.52
N ASP A 155 43.37 0.86 4.49
CA ASP A 155 44.75 0.72 4.02
C ASP A 155 45.28 2.01 3.36
N LEU A 156 44.38 2.76 2.71
CA LEU A 156 44.70 4.02 2.07
C LEU A 156 44.51 5.23 3.00
N GLY A 157 43.75 5.09 4.09
CA GLY A 157 43.34 6.22 4.93
C GLY A 157 42.46 7.21 4.16
N LEU A 158 41.51 6.67 3.39
CA LEU A 158 40.58 7.44 2.56
C LEU A 158 39.13 7.01 2.84
N ILE A 159 38.22 7.98 2.84
CA ILE A 159 36.78 7.73 2.86
C ILE A 159 36.17 8.41 1.63
N PHE A 160 35.41 7.66 0.86
CA PHE A 160 34.62 8.20 -0.24
C PHE A 160 33.14 8.08 0.10
N ARG A 161 32.42 9.17 -0.09
CA ARG A 161 30.99 9.28 0.19
C ARG A 161 30.29 9.88 -1.02
N TYR A 162 29.13 9.33 -1.38
CA TYR A 162 28.19 10.04 -2.24
C TYR A 162 26.77 10.04 -1.66
N GLU A 163 26.06 11.14 -1.87
CA GLU A 163 24.71 11.40 -1.37
C GLU A 163 23.77 11.74 -2.53
N TRP A 164 22.65 11.03 -2.62
CA TRP A 164 21.58 11.37 -3.55
C TRP A 164 20.57 12.32 -2.89
N ASN A 165 20.22 13.38 -3.62
CA ASN A 165 19.20 14.36 -3.27
C ASN A 165 18.28 14.62 -4.48
N SER A 166 17.07 15.09 -4.21
CA SER A 166 16.17 15.67 -5.21
C SER A 166 16.20 17.20 -5.17
N SER A 167 16.02 17.82 -6.34
CA SER A 167 15.86 19.26 -6.54
C SER A 167 14.79 19.45 -7.60
N ASN A 168 13.73 20.18 -7.27
CA ASN A 168 12.64 20.43 -8.21
C ASN A 168 13.13 21.12 -9.49
N LEU A 169 14.07 22.06 -9.36
CA LEU A 169 14.63 22.81 -10.48
C LEU A 169 15.71 22.04 -11.24
N PHE A 170 16.60 21.34 -10.53
CA PHE A 170 17.83 20.78 -11.12
C PHE A 170 17.81 19.25 -11.26
N GLY A 171 16.74 18.58 -10.84
CA GLY A 171 16.59 17.13 -10.94
C GLY A 171 17.27 16.37 -9.80
N PHE A 172 18.09 15.38 -10.14
CA PHE A 172 18.80 14.55 -9.18
C PHE A 172 20.21 15.06 -8.93
N ILE A 173 20.59 15.25 -7.67
CA ILE A 173 21.90 15.76 -7.28
C ILE A 173 22.66 14.67 -6.52
N LYS A 174 23.78 14.22 -7.09
CA LYS A 174 24.79 13.38 -6.45
C LYS A 174 25.88 14.29 -5.87
N LYS A 175 25.89 14.47 -4.55
CA LYS A 175 26.99 15.15 -3.84
C LYS A 175 28.07 14.15 -3.53
N ALA A 176 29.31 14.43 -3.88
CA ALA A 176 30.44 13.55 -3.65
C ALA A 176 31.47 14.22 -2.73
N THR A 177 32.01 13.43 -1.80
CA THR A 177 33.02 13.87 -0.84
C THR A 177 34.11 12.82 -0.72
N LEU A 178 35.36 13.24 -0.93
CA LEU A 178 36.55 12.42 -0.65
C LEU A 178 37.29 13.00 0.55
N ILE A 179 37.53 12.18 1.57
CA ILE A 179 38.15 12.57 2.84
C ILE A 179 39.46 11.83 3.01
N ASN A 180 40.55 12.56 3.30
CA ASN A 180 41.83 11.97 3.67
C ASN A 180 41.94 11.89 5.19
N THR A 181 41.80 10.68 5.72
CA THR A 181 41.94 10.41 7.16
C THR A 181 43.39 10.14 7.55
N SER A 182 44.32 10.04 6.60
CA SER A 182 45.74 9.85 6.87
C SER A 182 46.47 11.14 7.28
N PHE A 183 47.69 10.98 7.80
CA PHE A 183 48.61 12.07 8.12
C PHE A 183 49.45 12.55 6.93
N LYS A 184 49.22 11.99 5.74
CA LYS A 184 50.04 12.26 4.55
C LYS A 184 49.21 13.00 3.51
N LYS A 185 49.87 13.88 2.77
CA LYS A 185 49.33 14.45 1.54
C LYS A 185 49.31 13.38 0.44
N LEU A 186 48.22 13.28 -0.31
CA LEU A 186 48.02 12.30 -1.37
C LEU A 186 47.81 12.99 -2.71
N ASN A 187 48.44 12.48 -3.76
CA ASN A 187 48.15 12.87 -5.14
C ASN A 187 47.12 11.89 -5.69
N ILE A 188 45.99 12.39 -6.16
CA ILE A 188 44.83 11.58 -6.53
C ILE A 188 44.36 12.00 -7.91
N SER A 189 44.19 11.02 -8.80
CA SER A 189 43.34 11.17 -9.98
C SER A 189 42.00 10.50 -9.70
N VAL A 190 40.90 11.19 -9.98
CA VAL A 190 39.54 10.66 -9.88
C VAL A 190 38.91 10.57 -11.25
N LEU A 191 38.10 9.54 -11.46
CA LEU A 191 37.05 9.47 -12.47
C LEU A 191 35.75 9.14 -11.75
N ASP A 192 34.85 10.12 -11.63
CA ASP A 192 33.57 9.99 -10.92
C ASP A 192 32.42 10.35 -11.85
N GLY A 193 31.33 9.60 -11.78
CA GLY A 193 30.23 9.79 -12.72
C GLY A 193 28.99 8.98 -12.45
N ILE A 194 28.08 9.08 -13.42
CA ILE A 194 26.90 8.25 -13.58
C ILE A 194 26.87 7.62 -14.97
N GLN A 195 26.39 6.39 -15.09
CA GLN A 195 26.40 5.64 -16.36
C GLN A 195 25.06 4.96 -16.66
N ASN A 196 24.88 4.61 -17.94
CA ASN A 196 23.64 4.07 -18.52
C ASN A 196 22.45 5.03 -18.38
N ILE A 197 22.70 6.30 -18.71
CA ILE A 197 21.70 7.36 -18.76
C ILE A 197 20.74 7.09 -19.93
N VAL A 198 19.44 7.18 -19.65
CA VAL A 198 18.38 7.01 -20.65
C VAL A 198 18.12 8.36 -21.32
N PRO A 199 18.17 8.43 -22.68
CA PRO A 199 17.78 9.63 -23.39
C PRO A 199 16.25 9.80 -23.34
N TYR A 200 15.79 11.04 -23.46
CA TYR A 200 14.36 11.32 -23.53
C TYR A 200 13.66 10.56 -24.67
N GLY A 201 12.41 10.14 -24.44
CA GLY A 201 11.54 9.55 -25.46
C GLY A 201 11.57 8.02 -25.55
N VAL A 202 12.43 7.36 -24.75
CA VAL A 202 12.46 5.89 -24.66
C VAL A 202 11.43 5.41 -23.64
N LYS A 203 10.37 4.77 -24.13
CA LYS A 203 9.33 4.17 -23.28
C LYS A 203 9.82 2.92 -22.55
N GLU A 204 9.27 2.64 -21.37
CA GLU A 204 9.59 1.48 -20.53
C GLU A 204 9.54 0.17 -21.32
N ALA A 205 8.47 -0.04 -22.09
CA ALA A 205 8.28 -1.26 -22.86
C ALA A 205 9.37 -1.46 -23.93
N MET A 206 9.80 -0.38 -24.58
CA MET A 206 10.87 -0.43 -25.58
C MET A 206 12.22 -0.71 -24.93
N GLN A 207 12.51 -0.07 -23.80
CA GLN A 207 13.75 -0.29 -23.04
C GLN A 207 13.85 -1.72 -22.49
N ASN A 208 12.72 -2.31 -22.10
CA ASN A 208 12.66 -3.69 -21.60
C ASN A 208 12.75 -4.74 -22.71
N GLY A 209 12.06 -4.52 -23.83
CA GLY A 209 11.97 -5.51 -24.91
C GLY A 209 13.06 -5.41 -25.97
N LYS A 210 13.63 -4.21 -26.21
CA LYS A 210 14.47 -3.92 -27.39
C LYS A 210 15.61 -2.92 -27.09
N SER A 211 16.25 -3.02 -25.92
CA SER A 211 17.29 -2.06 -25.48
C SER A 211 18.47 -1.91 -26.46
N ASN A 212 18.87 -2.97 -27.15
CA ASN A 212 19.92 -2.94 -28.17
C ASN A 212 19.50 -2.12 -29.42
N LEU A 213 18.23 -2.16 -29.81
CA LEU A 213 17.70 -1.29 -30.87
C LEU A 213 17.73 0.17 -30.40
N VAL A 214 17.34 0.44 -29.15
CA VAL A 214 17.41 1.79 -28.58
C VAL A 214 18.84 2.32 -28.61
N ASP A 215 19.84 1.49 -28.29
CA ASP A 215 21.25 1.88 -28.33
C ASP A 215 21.62 2.48 -29.68
N ALA A 216 21.19 1.90 -30.81
CA ALA A 216 21.50 2.40 -32.16
C ALA A 216 21.00 3.82 -32.46
N TYR A 217 20.00 4.31 -31.72
CA TYR A 217 19.45 5.66 -31.85
C TYR A 217 20.08 6.66 -30.87
N LYS A 218 20.91 6.22 -29.92
CA LYS A 218 21.49 7.10 -28.90
C LYS A 218 22.51 8.05 -29.52
N LYS A 219 22.40 9.32 -29.13
CA LYS A 219 23.37 10.38 -29.42
C LYS A 219 23.66 11.13 -28.12
N ASN A 220 24.90 11.02 -27.67
CA ASN A 220 25.39 11.64 -26.44
C ASN A 220 26.35 12.77 -26.84
N GLU A 221 26.11 13.98 -26.36
CA GLU A 221 26.86 15.18 -26.75
C GLU A 221 27.37 15.95 -25.53
N LEU A 222 28.48 16.68 -25.69
CA LEU A 222 29.04 17.57 -24.67
C LEU A 222 29.15 19.01 -25.18
N GLU A 223 28.52 19.94 -24.46
CA GLU A 223 28.80 21.37 -24.59
C GLU A 223 30.13 21.69 -23.88
N ALA A 224 31.24 21.61 -24.62
CA ALA A 224 32.59 21.66 -24.07
C ALA A 224 32.91 22.93 -23.24
N ASN A 225 32.28 24.06 -23.56
CA ASN A 225 32.52 25.33 -22.87
C ASN A 225 31.96 25.36 -21.44
N THR A 226 30.90 24.59 -21.17
CA THR A 226 30.20 24.57 -19.88
C THR A 226 30.28 23.21 -19.19
N GLY A 227 30.67 22.15 -19.91
CA GLY A 227 30.74 20.79 -19.40
C GLY A 227 29.38 20.11 -19.28
N LEU A 228 28.34 20.64 -19.95
CA LEU A 228 26.99 20.08 -19.95
C LEU A 228 26.90 18.90 -20.93
N GLY A 229 26.56 17.72 -20.41
CA GLY A 229 26.24 16.53 -21.20
C GLY A 229 24.77 16.48 -21.60
N ILE A 230 24.50 16.13 -22.85
CA ILE A 230 23.17 16.04 -23.47
C ILE A 230 22.97 14.62 -24.01
N TYR A 231 21.90 13.96 -23.57
CA TYR A 231 21.57 12.57 -23.92
C TYR A 231 20.24 12.53 -24.64
N ALA A 232 20.28 12.32 -25.95
CA ALA A 232 19.13 12.36 -26.82
C ALA A 232 19.05 11.10 -27.71
N LEU A 233 17.91 10.94 -28.38
CA LEU A 233 17.79 10.06 -29.52
C LEU A 233 18.05 10.87 -30.79
N SER A 234 18.58 10.23 -31.83
CA SER A 234 18.67 10.84 -33.16
C SER A 234 17.30 11.04 -33.80
N ALA A 235 16.32 10.21 -33.42
CA ALA A 235 14.90 10.32 -33.78
C ALA A 235 14.07 9.52 -32.75
N ILE A 236 12.82 9.91 -32.52
CA ILE A 236 11.90 9.09 -31.73
C ILE A 236 11.64 7.78 -32.47
N ILE A 237 11.72 6.68 -31.72
CA ILE A 237 11.59 5.33 -32.29
C ILE A 237 10.11 5.03 -32.54
N VAL A 238 9.72 5.01 -33.81
CA VAL A 238 8.38 4.66 -34.28
C VAL A 238 8.46 3.71 -35.47
N ASP A 239 7.48 2.83 -35.60
CA ASP A 239 7.37 1.91 -36.75
C ASP A 239 6.69 2.57 -37.96
N LYS A 240 5.99 3.68 -37.72
CA LYS A 240 5.34 4.46 -38.77
C LYS A 240 6.40 5.11 -39.65
N ALA A 241 6.27 4.97 -40.97
CA ALA A 241 7.16 5.54 -41.96
C ALA A 241 6.95 7.06 -42.11
N GLU A 242 7.26 7.81 -41.06
CA GLU A 242 7.19 9.28 -41.01
C GLU A 242 8.36 9.86 -40.21
N PRO A 243 8.74 11.13 -40.45
CA PRO A 243 9.69 11.81 -39.59
C PRO A 243 9.21 11.86 -38.14
N SER A 244 10.09 11.57 -37.19
CA SER A 244 9.79 11.59 -35.76
C SER A 244 10.93 12.26 -34.98
N GLU A 245 10.90 13.58 -34.91
CA GLU A 245 11.97 14.38 -34.31
C GLU A 245 12.08 14.21 -32.80
N ALA A 246 13.31 14.07 -32.29
CA ALA A 246 13.60 14.01 -30.86
C ALA A 246 14.10 15.39 -30.36
N LEU A 247 13.17 16.25 -29.96
CA LEU A 247 13.45 17.66 -29.62
C LEU A 247 13.64 17.93 -28.12
N LYS A 248 13.87 16.89 -27.33
CA LYS A 248 14.18 16.99 -25.90
C LYS A 248 15.27 15.99 -25.54
N ALA A 249 15.93 16.24 -24.41
CA ALA A 249 17.03 15.42 -23.92
C ALA A 249 16.95 15.18 -22.41
N THR A 250 17.70 14.19 -21.95
CA THR A 250 18.18 14.13 -20.57
C THR A 250 19.50 14.89 -20.51
N ILE A 251 19.80 15.59 -19.42
CA ILE A 251 21.05 16.34 -19.26
C ILE A 251 21.80 15.93 -17.99
N ALA A 252 23.12 16.10 -17.98
CA ALA A 252 23.95 15.99 -16.80
C ALA A 252 25.06 17.05 -16.78
N TRP A 253 25.41 17.56 -15.60
CA TRP A 253 26.47 18.56 -15.42
C TRP A 253 27.11 18.43 -14.03
N SER A 254 28.21 19.14 -13.78
CA SER A 254 28.94 19.05 -12.51
C SER A 254 29.55 20.39 -12.07
N LEU A 255 29.85 20.48 -10.77
CA LEU A 255 30.57 21.61 -10.16
C LEU A 255 31.56 21.11 -9.10
N GLY A 256 32.65 21.85 -8.87
CA GLY A 256 33.57 21.66 -7.73
C GLY A 256 34.90 20.98 -8.06
N LEU A 257 35.06 20.41 -9.25
CA LEU A 257 36.36 19.94 -9.76
C LEU A 257 36.95 20.96 -10.74
N GLU A 258 38.24 21.24 -10.61
CA GLU A 258 38.94 22.16 -11.50
C GLU A 258 39.34 21.46 -12.80
N LYS A 259 39.08 22.14 -13.94
CA LYS A 259 39.46 21.74 -15.31
C LYS A 259 39.24 20.23 -15.60
N PRO A 260 38.04 19.68 -15.34
CA PRO A 260 37.80 18.27 -15.54
C PRO A 260 37.84 17.90 -17.03
N THR A 261 38.24 16.67 -17.32
CA THR A 261 38.00 16.00 -18.61
C THR A 261 36.68 15.25 -18.53
N TYR A 262 35.82 15.40 -19.53
CA TYR A 262 34.50 14.79 -19.55
C TYR A 262 34.45 13.53 -20.44
N LEU A 263 33.80 12.47 -19.96
CA LEU A 263 33.36 11.34 -20.79
C LEU A 263 31.83 11.34 -20.83
N ILE A 264 31.27 11.15 -22.02
CA ILE A 264 29.81 11.06 -22.23
C ILE A 264 29.34 9.63 -22.51
N SER A 265 30.26 8.66 -22.39
CA SER A 265 30.05 7.22 -22.50
C SER A 265 30.90 6.45 -21.49
N SER A 266 30.73 5.12 -21.43
CA SER A 266 31.53 4.24 -20.56
C SER A 266 32.71 3.56 -21.28
N LEU A 267 32.99 3.92 -22.53
CA LEU A 267 33.98 3.24 -23.39
C LEU A 267 35.40 3.25 -22.82
N GLN A 268 35.78 4.34 -22.15
CA GLN A 268 37.14 4.54 -21.65
C GLN A 268 37.34 4.16 -20.17
N LEU A 269 36.34 3.58 -19.49
CA LEU A 269 36.47 3.19 -18.07
C LEU A 269 37.61 2.20 -17.84
N ASN A 270 37.74 1.18 -18.69
CA ASN A 270 38.83 0.20 -18.58
C ASN A 270 40.20 0.82 -18.88
N ASN A 271 40.27 1.79 -19.80
CA ASN A 271 41.51 2.52 -20.05
C ASN A 271 41.95 3.26 -18.78
N TYR A 272 41.01 3.94 -18.10
CA TYR A 272 41.29 4.60 -16.84
C TYR A 272 41.74 3.61 -15.75
N LYS A 273 41.06 2.47 -15.58
CA LYS A 273 41.47 1.43 -14.60
C LYS A 273 42.89 0.93 -14.81
N LEU A 274 43.31 0.81 -16.07
CA LEU A 274 44.64 0.34 -16.46
C LEU A 274 45.72 1.44 -16.44
N GLY A 275 45.42 2.65 -15.94
CA GLY A 275 46.38 3.76 -15.91
C GLY A 275 46.67 4.37 -17.29
N LYS A 276 45.86 4.06 -18.31
CA LYS A 276 45.99 4.66 -19.64
C LYS A 276 45.35 6.05 -19.64
N LYS A 277 45.90 6.96 -20.44
CA LYS A 277 45.31 8.30 -20.65
C LYS A 277 43.93 8.16 -21.30
N ILE A 278 42.95 8.87 -20.76
CA ILE A 278 41.63 9.05 -21.36
C ILE A 278 41.57 10.33 -22.18
N LYS A 279 40.62 10.42 -23.11
CA LYS A 279 40.37 11.60 -23.94
C LYS A 279 38.96 12.12 -23.71
N GLN A 280 38.79 13.45 -23.76
CA GLN A 280 37.48 14.07 -23.71
C GLN A 280 36.60 13.58 -24.86
N GLU A 281 35.34 13.28 -24.56
CA GLU A 281 34.34 12.85 -25.54
C GLU A 281 33.37 14.01 -25.81
N ILE A 282 33.08 14.29 -27.09
CA ILE A 282 32.21 15.41 -27.52
C ILE A 282 30.93 14.93 -28.19
N ASP A 283 31.01 13.90 -29.04
CA ASP A 283 29.88 13.30 -29.75
C ASP A 283 30.12 11.78 -29.80
N ILE A 284 29.28 11.03 -29.08
CA ILE A 284 29.29 9.57 -29.07
C ILE A 284 27.92 9.07 -29.51
N ARG A 285 27.91 8.17 -30.49
CA ARG A 285 26.70 7.63 -31.12
C ARG A 285 26.61 6.13 -30.89
N ALA A 286 25.39 5.62 -30.91
CA ALA A 286 25.09 4.19 -30.83
C ALA A 286 25.58 3.51 -29.52
N GLU A 287 25.76 4.27 -28.45
CA GLU A 287 26.29 3.78 -27.16
C GLU A 287 25.46 4.29 -25.99
N LYS A 288 25.49 3.54 -24.87
CA LYS A 288 24.86 3.96 -23.62
C LYS A 288 25.48 5.27 -23.11
N GLY A 289 24.61 6.25 -22.84
CA GLY A 289 25.03 7.52 -22.26
C GLY A 289 25.64 7.36 -20.88
N ALA A 290 26.68 8.12 -20.58
CA ALA A 290 27.25 8.27 -19.25
C ALA A 290 27.72 9.71 -19.05
N TYR A 291 27.95 10.15 -17.83
CA TYR A 291 28.56 11.44 -17.51
C TYR A 291 29.65 11.21 -16.48
N PHE A 292 30.91 11.27 -16.91
CA PHE A 292 32.06 11.17 -16.02
C PHE A 292 32.89 12.44 -16.04
N VAL A 293 33.35 12.84 -14.86
CA VAL A 293 34.35 13.88 -14.66
C VAL A 293 35.65 13.28 -14.18
N ALA A 294 36.73 13.58 -14.91
CA ALA A 294 38.06 13.19 -14.53
C ALA A 294 38.89 14.41 -14.14
N SER A 295 39.53 14.37 -12.98
CA SER A 295 40.39 15.46 -12.50
C SER A 295 41.54 14.91 -11.67
N GLU A 296 42.61 15.68 -11.56
CA GLU A 296 43.77 15.38 -10.73
C GLU A 296 43.97 16.50 -9.72
N PHE A 297 44.15 16.13 -8.45
CA PHE A 297 44.35 17.10 -7.39
C PHE A 297 45.18 16.51 -6.25
N GLN A 298 45.65 17.41 -5.39
CA GLN A 298 46.37 17.05 -4.18
C GLN A 298 45.43 17.14 -2.98
N LEU A 299 45.21 16.03 -2.29
CA LEU A 299 44.39 15.98 -1.09
C LEU A 299 45.29 16.05 0.14
N HIS A 300 45.20 17.16 0.87
CA HIS A 300 45.98 17.38 2.08
C HIS A 300 45.59 16.41 3.20
N SER A 301 46.46 16.28 4.19
CA SER A 301 46.16 15.48 5.38
C SER A 301 44.94 16.07 6.11
N LYS A 302 44.02 15.20 6.57
CA LYS A 302 42.82 15.58 7.33
C LYS A 302 41.90 16.58 6.61
N SER A 303 42.01 16.71 5.28
CA SER A 303 41.15 17.56 4.46
C SER A 303 40.12 16.74 3.66
N LYS A 304 39.12 17.44 3.12
CA LYS A 304 38.12 16.87 2.21
C LYS A 304 38.05 17.66 0.90
N GLN A 305 37.72 16.96 -0.19
CA GLN A 305 37.36 17.55 -1.49
C GLN A 305 35.89 17.23 -1.78
N ASN A 306 35.14 18.22 -2.26
CA ASN A 306 33.71 18.06 -2.58
C ASN A 306 33.41 18.47 -4.02
N TRP A 307 32.47 17.78 -4.64
CA TRP A 307 31.91 18.16 -5.93
C TRP A 307 30.47 17.65 -6.02
N ILE A 308 29.72 18.14 -7.01
CA ILE A 308 28.36 17.65 -7.30
C ILE A 308 28.24 17.25 -8.77
N LEU A 309 27.35 16.29 -9.01
CA LEU A 309 26.83 15.96 -10.32
C LEU A 309 25.32 16.14 -10.26
N ALA A 310 24.75 16.80 -11.26
CA ALA A 310 23.32 17.03 -11.38
C ALA A 310 22.82 16.41 -12.68
N ALA A 311 21.63 15.79 -12.65
CA ALA A 311 20.99 15.23 -13.84
C ALA A 311 19.49 15.48 -13.85
N ASN A 312 18.93 15.88 -14.99
CA ASN A 312 17.50 16.15 -15.12
C ASN A 312 16.96 15.58 -16.44
N VAL A 313 15.69 15.18 -16.43
CA VAL A 313 15.00 14.53 -17.56
C VAL A 313 14.04 15.49 -18.25
N ASN A 314 13.59 15.18 -19.47
CA ASN A 314 12.55 15.93 -20.20
C ASN A 314 12.92 17.42 -20.47
N GLN A 315 14.17 17.67 -20.83
CA GLN A 315 14.69 19.03 -21.05
C GLN A 315 14.54 19.44 -22.52
N GLY A 316 13.79 20.50 -22.79
CA GLY A 316 13.73 21.14 -24.11
C GLY A 316 14.90 22.10 -24.35
N PRO A 317 15.04 22.65 -25.58
CA PRO A 317 16.16 23.51 -25.94
C PRO A 317 16.34 24.73 -25.03
N SER A 318 15.25 25.40 -24.63
CA SER A 318 15.30 26.54 -23.72
C SER A 318 15.83 26.19 -22.33
N ALA A 319 15.49 25.01 -21.81
CA ALA A 319 15.98 24.55 -20.50
C ALA A 319 17.47 24.21 -20.54
N ILE A 320 17.95 23.63 -21.66
CA ILE A 320 19.38 23.37 -21.89
C ILE A 320 20.17 24.68 -21.91
N VAL A 321 19.68 25.70 -22.62
CA VAL A 321 20.32 27.03 -22.66
C VAL A 321 20.35 27.68 -21.28
N ASP A 322 19.25 27.64 -20.52
CA ASP A 322 19.20 28.20 -19.16
C ASP A 322 20.28 27.57 -18.25
N ILE A 323 20.39 26.24 -18.25
CA ILE A 323 21.43 25.54 -17.47
C ILE A 323 22.84 25.89 -17.98
N SER A 324 23.04 25.94 -19.29
CA SER A 324 24.34 26.32 -19.88
C SER A 324 24.77 27.73 -19.47
N GLU A 325 23.85 28.70 -19.46
CA GLU A 325 24.14 30.06 -18.98
C GLU A 325 24.44 30.10 -17.47
N ARG A 326 23.67 29.36 -16.66
CA ARG A 326 23.92 29.27 -15.20
C ARG A 326 25.29 28.66 -14.87
N LEU A 327 25.74 27.68 -15.65
CA LEU A 327 27.04 27.03 -15.48
C LEU A 327 28.23 28.00 -15.66
N LYS A 328 28.04 29.12 -16.36
CA LYS A 328 29.06 30.19 -16.46
C LYS A 328 29.33 30.88 -15.11
N ASN A 329 28.41 30.78 -14.15
CA ASN A 329 28.59 31.27 -12.78
C ASN A 329 28.43 30.13 -11.74
N PRO A 330 29.44 29.25 -11.62
CA PRO A 330 29.36 28.02 -10.84
C PRO A 330 29.15 28.26 -9.33
N LYS A 331 29.63 29.39 -8.79
CA LYS A 331 29.47 29.72 -7.36
C LYS A 331 28.02 29.99 -7.00
N ASN A 332 27.30 30.75 -7.83
CA ASN A 332 25.88 31.04 -7.59
C ASN A 332 25.03 29.78 -7.79
N LEU A 333 25.29 29.01 -8.86
CA LEU A 333 24.56 27.77 -9.13
C LEU A 333 24.72 26.75 -8.00
N TRP A 334 25.90 26.64 -7.38
CA TRP A 334 26.10 25.79 -6.19
C TRP A 334 25.16 26.16 -5.03
N VAL A 335 24.98 27.46 -4.78
CA VAL A 335 24.08 27.96 -3.72
C VAL A 335 22.63 27.70 -4.08
N ASP A 336 22.24 27.95 -5.34
CA ASP A 336 20.88 27.70 -5.83
C ASP A 336 20.49 26.22 -5.68
N VAL A 337 21.38 25.31 -6.07
CA VAL A 337 21.17 23.86 -5.90
C VAL A 337 20.96 23.49 -4.44
N LYS A 338 21.82 24.00 -3.54
CA LYS A 338 21.70 23.72 -2.11
C LYS A 338 20.35 24.22 -1.57
N ASN A 339 19.97 25.45 -1.92
CA ASN A 339 18.73 26.05 -1.46
C ASN A 339 17.50 25.28 -1.95
N ASP A 340 17.50 24.79 -3.20
CA ASP A 340 16.36 24.03 -3.74
C ASP A 340 16.25 22.62 -3.14
N ILE A 341 17.38 21.96 -2.81
CA ILE A 341 17.38 20.71 -2.02
C ILE A 341 16.81 20.93 -0.61
N ASP A 342 17.26 22.00 0.05
CA ASP A 342 16.80 22.35 1.40
C ASP A 342 15.30 22.70 1.38
N LEU A 343 14.83 23.40 0.34
CA LEU A 343 13.41 23.70 0.11
C LEU A 343 12.57 22.42 -0.09
N GLY A 344 13.04 21.46 -0.90
CA GLY A 344 12.35 20.19 -1.09
C GLY A 344 12.17 19.40 0.22
N THR A 345 13.18 19.45 1.10
CA THR A 345 13.07 18.86 2.45
C THR A 345 12.04 19.59 3.31
N GLN A 346 12.03 20.93 3.27
CA GLN A 346 11.05 21.74 4.01
C GLN A 346 9.61 21.47 3.55
N ASN A 347 9.37 21.42 2.24
CA ASN A 347 8.06 21.10 1.67
C ASN A 347 7.59 19.70 2.09
N LEU A 348 8.49 18.71 2.14
CA LEU A 348 8.15 17.35 2.56
C LEU A 348 7.77 17.28 4.05
N ILE A 349 8.49 18.03 4.89
CA ILE A 349 8.17 18.17 6.33
C ILE A 349 6.81 18.84 6.49
N GLU A 350 6.53 19.90 5.73
CA GLU A 350 5.24 20.59 5.74
C GLU A 350 4.09 19.68 5.30
N LEU A 351 4.22 19.01 4.14
CA LEU A 351 3.22 18.03 3.66
C LEU A 351 2.95 16.95 4.71
N THR A 352 3.98 16.41 5.34
CA THR A 352 3.82 15.33 6.32
C THR A 352 3.28 15.84 7.65
N GLY A 353 3.72 17.02 8.10
CA GLY A 353 3.25 17.67 9.32
C GLY A 353 1.80 18.16 9.24
N ASN A 354 1.36 18.58 8.06
CA ASN A 354 -0.03 18.93 7.79
C ASN A 354 -0.98 17.74 8.04
N ALA A 355 -0.50 16.49 7.97
CA ALA A 355 -1.24 15.27 8.28
C ALA A 355 -0.79 14.60 9.60
N ASP A 356 -0.29 15.39 10.56
CA ASP A 356 0.10 14.93 11.91
C ASP A 356 1.28 13.94 11.96
N GLY A 357 2.21 14.05 11.02
CA GLY A 357 3.40 13.18 10.97
C GLY A 357 4.59 13.63 11.83
N LEU A 358 4.47 14.71 12.61
CA LEU A 358 5.56 15.23 13.45
C LEU A 358 5.37 14.83 14.92
N GLN A 359 6.37 14.15 15.46
CA GLN A 359 6.45 13.76 16.88
C GLN A 359 7.89 13.95 17.38
N VAL A 360 8.01 14.22 18.68
CA VAL A 360 9.26 14.19 19.45
C VAL A 360 9.01 13.45 20.75
N THR A 361 9.63 12.28 20.85
CA THR A 361 9.69 11.44 22.03
C THR A 361 11.16 11.13 22.37
N GLU A 362 11.40 10.35 23.42
CA GLU A 362 12.74 9.80 23.67
C GLU A 362 13.17 8.81 22.56
N ASP A 363 12.21 8.16 21.90
CA ASP A 363 12.44 7.12 20.90
C ASP A 363 12.37 7.67 19.47
N ASN A 364 13.52 8.14 18.99
CA ASN A 364 13.66 8.68 17.63
C ASN A 364 13.32 7.66 16.53
N LEU A 365 13.35 6.34 16.79
CA LEU A 365 12.98 5.33 15.78
C LEU A 365 11.46 5.29 15.60
N ARG A 366 10.70 5.38 16.69
CA ARG A 366 9.24 5.54 16.64
C ARG A 366 8.85 6.84 15.94
N ASP A 367 9.48 7.95 16.29
CA ASP A 367 9.21 9.25 15.65
C ASP A 367 9.47 9.21 14.14
N THR A 368 10.59 8.60 13.73
CA THR A 368 10.95 8.43 12.31
C THR A 368 9.99 7.49 11.59
N ARG A 369 9.58 6.39 12.25
CA ARG A 369 8.60 5.45 11.68
C ARG A 369 7.23 6.10 11.50
N HIS A 370 6.77 6.89 12.48
CA HIS A 370 5.51 7.63 12.37
C HIS A 370 5.54 8.62 11.21
N PHE A 371 6.63 9.38 11.06
CA PHE A 371 6.82 10.27 9.91
C PHE A 371 6.73 9.50 8.58
N ALA A 372 7.46 8.39 8.45
CA ALA A 372 7.43 7.56 7.24
C ALA A 372 6.02 6.99 6.99
N ASN A 373 5.33 6.51 8.03
CA ASN A 373 3.98 5.98 7.92
C ASN A 373 3.00 7.04 7.38
N VAL A 374 2.99 8.25 7.98
CA VAL A 374 2.13 9.35 7.53
C VAL A 374 2.49 9.78 6.11
N LEU A 375 3.78 9.87 5.79
CA LEU A 375 4.22 10.22 4.44
C LEU A 375 3.73 9.21 3.40
N PHE A 376 3.92 7.90 3.62
CA PHE A 376 3.48 6.87 2.68
C PHE A 376 1.95 6.74 2.62
N ASN A 377 1.23 7.06 3.71
CA ASN A 377 -0.22 7.18 3.70
C ASN A 377 -0.67 8.31 2.76
N SER A 378 -0.08 9.49 2.88
CA SER A 378 -0.36 10.67 2.06
C SER A 378 0.09 10.51 0.61
N MET A 379 1.20 9.83 0.35
CA MET A 379 1.63 9.52 -1.03
C MET A 379 0.65 8.59 -1.74
N ARG A 380 0.01 7.65 -1.02
CA ARG A 380 -0.91 6.67 -1.62
C ARG A 380 -2.36 7.17 -1.68
N GLY A 381 -2.82 7.89 -0.65
CA GLY A 381 -4.20 8.39 -0.53
C GLY A 381 -4.39 9.87 -0.88
N GLY A 382 -3.31 10.64 -0.97
CA GLY A 382 -3.31 12.09 -1.09
C GLY A 382 -3.33 12.82 0.24
N ILE A 383 -3.12 14.13 0.18
CA ILE A 383 -3.29 15.07 1.29
C ILE A 383 -4.07 16.29 0.81
N PHE A 384 -4.86 16.91 1.68
CA PHE A 384 -5.58 18.13 1.36
C PHE A 384 -4.63 19.31 1.09
N ASP A 385 -5.03 20.19 0.18
CA ASP A 385 -4.17 21.24 -0.34
C ASP A 385 -3.75 22.29 0.70
N GLU A 386 -4.71 22.99 1.30
CA GLU A 386 -4.50 24.04 2.32
C GLU A 386 -5.67 24.01 3.32
N ASN A 387 -5.55 23.20 4.38
CA ASN A 387 -6.63 22.99 5.36
C ASN A 387 -7.98 22.68 4.70
N TYR A 388 -9.01 23.48 4.99
CA TYR A 388 -10.35 23.38 4.44
C TYR A 388 -10.63 24.45 3.37
N LYS A 389 -9.59 25.03 2.78
CA LYS A 389 -9.70 26.04 1.72
C LYS A 389 -9.82 25.37 0.35
N ILE A 390 -10.64 25.97 -0.51
CA ILE A 390 -10.97 25.49 -1.85
C ILE A 390 -10.70 26.60 -2.85
N GLU A 391 -10.07 26.27 -3.97
CA GLU A 391 -9.85 27.18 -5.09
C GLU A 391 -11.04 27.13 -6.07
N SER A 392 -11.66 28.28 -6.34
CA SER A 392 -12.82 28.36 -7.22
C SER A 392 -12.52 27.86 -8.64
N LYS A 393 -11.32 28.12 -9.17
CA LYS A 393 -10.90 27.64 -10.50
C LYS A 393 -10.92 26.11 -10.61
N ASP A 394 -10.41 25.42 -9.60
CA ASP A 394 -10.38 23.96 -9.59
C ASP A 394 -11.78 23.37 -9.33
N PHE A 395 -12.54 23.96 -8.40
CA PHE A 395 -13.92 23.55 -8.13
C PHE A 395 -14.82 23.71 -9.37
N LYS A 396 -14.76 24.84 -10.08
CA LYS A 396 -15.48 25.04 -11.35
C LYS A 396 -15.13 23.98 -12.40
N LYS A 397 -13.83 23.68 -12.55
CA LYS A 397 -13.36 22.64 -13.48
C LYS A 397 -13.90 21.25 -13.07
N TYR A 398 -13.96 20.97 -11.77
CA TYR A 398 -14.55 19.74 -11.25
C TYR A 398 -16.04 19.65 -11.60
N ILE A 399 -16.85 20.68 -11.31
CA ILE A 399 -18.29 20.69 -11.62
C ILE A 399 -18.52 20.53 -13.13
N LEU A 400 -17.77 21.26 -13.97
CA LEU A 400 -17.84 21.15 -15.43
C LEU A 400 -17.58 19.71 -15.93
N ASN A 401 -16.57 19.05 -15.37
CA ASN A 401 -16.22 17.68 -15.75
C ASN A 401 -17.19 16.64 -15.17
N ALA A 402 -17.78 16.93 -14.01
CA ALA A 402 -18.72 16.05 -13.33
C ALA A 402 -20.08 16.06 -14.03
N ASN A 403 -20.65 17.24 -14.25
CA ASN A 403 -21.95 17.41 -14.87
C ASN A 403 -22.06 18.78 -15.57
N LYS A 404 -21.99 18.77 -16.90
CA LYS A 404 -22.06 19.97 -17.74
C LYS A 404 -23.41 20.70 -17.63
N GLN A 405 -24.50 19.98 -17.36
CA GLN A 405 -25.82 20.58 -17.20
C GLN A 405 -25.90 21.31 -15.85
N VAL A 406 -25.47 20.69 -14.75
CA VAL A 406 -25.37 21.35 -13.44
C VAL A 406 -24.41 22.54 -13.50
N PHE A 407 -23.27 22.43 -14.18
CA PHE A 407 -22.36 23.56 -14.38
C PHE A 407 -23.07 24.77 -15.00
N LYS A 408 -23.88 24.54 -16.03
CA LYS A 408 -24.65 25.58 -16.71
C LYS A 408 -25.79 26.12 -15.84
N ASP A 409 -26.54 25.25 -15.17
CA ASP A 409 -27.69 25.64 -14.35
C ASP A 409 -27.26 26.44 -13.10
N GLN A 410 -26.03 26.21 -12.63
CA GLN A 410 -25.44 26.87 -11.48
C GLN A 410 -24.44 27.98 -11.85
N GLU A 411 -24.40 28.42 -13.11
CA GLU A 411 -23.42 29.40 -13.64
C GLU A 411 -23.34 30.67 -12.79
N LEU A 412 -24.50 31.25 -12.42
CA LEU A 412 -24.56 32.44 -11.55
C LEU A 412 -23.89 32.22 -10.19
N ILE A 413 -24.19 31.10 -9.53
CA ILE A 413 -23.61 30.77 -8.22
C ILE A 413 -22.11 30.54 -8.35
N LEU A 414 -21.69 29.82 -9.40
CA LEU A 414 -20.28 29.53 -9.66
C LEU A 414 -19.50 30.82 -9.94
N ASP A 415 -20.06 31.76 -10.70
CA ASP A 415 -19.41 33.04 -11.02
C ASP A 415 -19.31 34.01 -9.86
N GLU A 416 -20.22 33.91 -8.89
CA GLU A 416 -20.17 34.66 -7.63
C GLU A 416 -19.20 34.06 -6.59
N LEU A 417 -18.64 32.87 -6.83
CA LEU A 417 -17.69 32.26 -5.88
C LEU A 417 -16.42 33.13 -5.73
N PRO A 418 -16.00 33.44 -4.49
CA PRO A 418 -14.70 34.06 -4.26
C PRO A 418 -13.57 33.23 -4.86
N THR A 419 -12.42 33.87 -5.16
CA THR A 419 -11.24 33.18 -5.72
C THR A 419 -10.85 31.95 -4.88
N THR A 420 -10.95 32.07 -3.55
CA THR A 420 -10.84 30.98 -2.60
C THR A 420 -11.92 31.07 -1.53
N PHE A 421 -12.46 29.94 -1.08
CA PHE A 421 -13.49 29.86 -0.03
C PHE A 421 -13.27 28.63 0.86
N SER A 422 -14.00 28.51 1.97
CA SER A 422 -13.87 27.37 2.90
C SER A 422 -14.86 26.24 2.57
N LEU A 423 -14.58 25.02 3.04
CA LEU A 423 -15.51 23.89 2.99
C LEU A 423 -16.86 24.26 3.62
N LYS A 424 -16.84 24.92 4.78
CA LYS A 424 -18.06 25.39 5.45
C LYS A 424 -18.89 26.34 4.57
N PHE A 425 -18.23 27.27 3.86
CA PHE A 425 -18.91 28.15 2.91
C PHE A 425 -19.56 27.36 1.77
N LEU A 426 -18.88 26.33 1.26
CA LEU A 426 -19.42 25.44 0.23
C LEU A 426 -20.63 24.66 0.74
N GLU A 427 -20.57 24.12 1.96
CA GLU A 427 -21.69 23.42 2.60
C GLU A 427 -22.91 24.33 2.78
N GLU A 428 -22.71 25.57 3.24
CA GLU A 428 -23.79 26.56 3.40
C GLU A 428 -24.43 26.91 2.03
N LYS A 429 -23.61 27.11 1.00
CA LYS A 429 -24.11 27.35 -0.37
C LYS A 429 -24.85 26.14 -0.95
N ALA A 430 -24.35 24.93 -0.70
CA ALA A 430 -25.01 23.70 -1.10
C ALA A 430 -26.38 23.58 -0.42
N GLN A 431 -26.47 23.79 0.90
CA GLN A 431 -27.72 23.69 1.65
C GLN A 431 -28.80 24.69 1.18
N GLN A 432 -28.39 25.91 0.80
CA GLN A 432 -29.29 26.95 0.28
C GLN A 432 -29.75 26.68 -1.17
N ASN A 433 -29.08 25.79 -1.89
CA ASN A 433 -29.47 25.41 -3.24
C ASN A 433 -30.65 24.43 -3.21
N SER A 434 -31.50 24.42 -4.23
CA SER A 434 -32.57 23.42 -4.39
C SER A 434 -32.14 22.21 -5.24
N ASP A 435 -31.07 22.34 -6.03
CA ASP A 435 -30.53 21.30 -6.90
C ASP A 435 -29.77 20.23 -6.10
N SER A 436 -30.32 19.02 -6.07
CA SER A 436 -29.71 17.89 -5.35
C SER A 436 -28.47 17.32 -6.03
N ASP A 437 -28.30 17.48 -7.35
CA ASP A 437 -27.05 17.08 -8.01
C ASP A 437 -25.92 18.05 -7.66
N PHE A 438 -26.20 19.36 -7.62
CA PHE A 438 -25.22 20.33 -7.14
C PHE A 438 -24.83 20.07 -5.68
N LYS A 439 -25.80 19.80 -4.79
CA LYS A 439 -25.53 19.42 -3.39
C LYS A 439 -24.61 18.22 -3.28
N ARG A 440 -24.92 17.16 -4.03
CA ARG A 440 -24.11 15.93 -4.07
C ARG A 440 -22.69 16.21 -4.54
N LEU A 441 -22.51 16.97 -5.63
CA LEU A 441 -21.19 17.29 -6.16
C LEU A 441 -20.38 18.18 -5.20
N CYS A 442 -21.03 19.11 -4.49
CA CYS A 442 -20.39 19.86 -3.40
C CYS A 442 -19.91 18.92 -2.29
N ALA A 443 -20.76 17.97 -1.89
CA ALA A 443 -20.42 16.98 -0.87
C ALA A 443 -19.35 15.99 -1.35
N GLU A 444 -19.21 15.67 -2.64
CA GLU A 444 -18.18 14.73 -3.12
C GLU A 444 -16.79 15.37 -3.34
N TYR A 445 -16.70 16.70 -3.40
CA TYR A 445 -15.47 17.38 -3.76
C TYR A 445 -14.39 17.24 -2.66
N LEU A 446 -13.22 16.72 -3.06
CA LEU A 446 -12.05 16.53 -2.21
C LEU A 446 -10.82 17.18 -2.89
N PRO A 447 -10.29 18.31 -2.38
CA PRO A 447 -9.14 19.01 -2.96
C PRO A 447 -7.81 18.35 -2.55
N LEU A 448 -7.65 17.07 -2.91
CA LEU A 448 -6.45 16.29 -2.62
C LEU A 448 -5.35 16.54 -3.66
N LYS A 449 -4.10 16.50 -3.19
CA LYS A 449 -2.87 16.50 -4.00
C LYS A 449 -1.94 15.39 -3.53
N PHE A 450 -0.77 15.26 -4.16
CA PHE A 450 0.33 14.38 -3.73
C PHE A 450 0.10 12.87 -3.87
N SER A 451 -1.14 12.43 -4.11
CA SER A 451 -1.44 11.01 -4.32
C SER A 451 -0.80 10.47 -5.59
N ARG A 452 -0.44 9.17 -5.55
CA ARG A 452 0.02 8.40 -6.69
C ARG A 452 -0.30 6.92 -6.50
N ARG A 453 -0.45 6.18 -7.61
CA ARG A 453 -0.50 4.72 -7.57
C ARG A 453 0.85 4.14 -7.12
N HIS A 454 0.80 3.09 -6.30
CA HIS A 454 1.95 2.50 -5.63
C HIS A 454 2.74 1.48 -6.47
N GLY A 455 2.90 1.77 -7.77
CA GLY A 455 3.79 1.03 -8.66
C GLY A 455 5.26 1.31 -8.40
N ASP A 456 6.09 0.27 -8.45
CA ASP A 456 7.55 0.34 -8.31
C ASP A 456 8.19 -0.97 -8.83
N PRO A 457 9.53 -1.06 -8.97
CA PRO A 457 10.22 -2.25 -9.47
C PRO A 457 9.93 -3.57 -8.72
N SER A 458 9.54 -3.52 -7.45
CA SER A 458 9.14 -4.69 -6.65
C SER A 458 7.63 -4.98 -6.71
N ARG A 459 6.86 -4.10 -7.37
CA ARG A 459 5.43 -4.20 -7.69
C ARG A 459 5.20 -3.88 -9.19
N PRO A 460 5.88 -4.58 -10.12
CA PRO A 460 5.95 -4.18 -11.53
C PRO A 460 4.62 -4.28 -12.29
N TRP A 461 3.63 -5.01 -11.76
CA TRP A 461 2.28 -5.08 -12.31
C TRP A 461 1.46 -3.80 -12.07
N ASN A 462 1.89 -2.92 -11.17
CA ASN A 462 1.26 -1.62 -10.92
C ASN A 462 1.99 -0.53 -11.71
N LYS A 463 1.32 0.07 -12.70
CA LYS A 463 1.80 1.33 -13.29
C LYS A 463 1.63 2.47 -12.30
N PHE A 464 2.54 3.44 -12.34
CA PHE A 464 2.44 4.64 -11.53
C PHE A 464 2.66 5.90 -12.34
N SER A 465 2.10 7.00 -11.87
CA SER A 465 2.40 8.33 -12.35
C SER A 465 2.23 9.33 -11.19
N ILE A 466 3.21 10.22 -11.03
CA ILE A 466 3.26 11.23 -9.98
C ILE A 466 2.82 12.57 -10.59
N ASN A 467 1.51 12.72 -10.75
CA ASN A 467 0.89 13.88 -11.40
C ASN A 467 0.63 15.01 -10.40
N THR A 468 1.67 15.50 -9.74
CA THR A 468 1.55 16.56 -8.72
C THR A 468 1.74 17.97 -9.28
N ARG A 469 2.28 18.08 -10.51
CA ARG A 469 2.56 19.35 -11.18
C ARG A 469 2.22 19.30 -12.66
N SER A 470 1.71 20.41 -13.18
CA SER A 470 1.41 20.63 -14.59
C SER A 470 2.70 20.69 -15.40
N GLU A 471 2.74 19.96 -16.51
CA GLU A 471 3.86 20.01 -17.46
C GLU A 471 3.89 21.29 -18.30
N ILE A 472 2.80 22.06 -18.31
CA ILE A 472 2.66 23.28 -19.09
C ILE A 472 3.31 24.46 -18.37
N ASP A 473 3.04 24.61 -17.06
CA ASP A 473 3.38 25.80 -16.28
C ASP A 473 3.96 25.49 -14.89
N GLY A 474 4.11 24.21 -14.51
CA GLY A 474 4.66 23.80 -13.20
C GLY A 474 3.72 23.99 -12.01
N SER A 475 2.48 24.47 -12.25
CA SER A 475 1.46 24.67 -11.23
C SER A 475 1.07 23.36 -10.55
N LYS A 476 0.60 23.43 -9.28
CA LYS A 476 0.15 22.24 -8.55
C LYS A 476 -1.08 21.62 -9.23
N ILE A 477 -1.20 20.29 -9.16
CA ILE A 477 -2.37 19.55 -9.62
C ILE A 477 -3.11 19.01 -8.38
N LEU A 478 -4.41 19.33 -8.29
CA LEU A 478 -5.32 18.72 -7.33
C LEU A 478 -6.00 17.54 -8.03
N ASP A 479 -5.48 16.34 -7.84
CA ASP A 479 -6.04 15.12 -8.41
C ASP A 479 -5.73 13.91 -7.54
N TYR A 480 -6.57 12.88 -7.68
CA TYR A 480 -6.36 11.60 -7.04
C TYR A 480 -6.93 10.45 -7.85
N GLU A 481 -6.23 9.32 -7.80
CA GLU A 481 -6.74 8.02 -8.21
C GLU A 481 -6.23 6.92 -7.28
N GLY A 482 -7.05 5.91 -7.03
CA GLY A 482 -6.63 4.77 -6.24
C GLY A 482 -7.62 3.62 -6.31
N ASN A 483 -7.08 2.40 -6.21
CA ASN A 483 -7.91 1.21 -6.04
C ASN A 483 -8.75 1.38 -4.78
N TRP A 484 -10.01 0.91 -4.83
CA TRP A 484 -11.04 1.14 -3.83
C TRP A 484 -10.56 0.94 -2.40
N ARG A 485 -10.07 -0.27 -2.10
CA ARG A 485 -9.59 -0.63 -0.78
C ARG A 485 -8.43 0.26 -0.31
N ASP A 486 -7.45 0.48 -1.19
CA ASP A 486 -6.22 1.17 -0.83
C ASP A 486 -6.51 2.61 -0.40
N ILE A 487 -7.25 3.35 -1.22
CA ILE A 487 -7.47 4.78 -1.00
C ILE A 487 -8.41 5.05 0.17
N PHE A 488 -9.50 4.29 0.32
CA PHE A 488 -10.41 4.46 1.46
C PHE A 488 -9.75 4.07 2.79
N GLN A 489 -8.85 3.07 2.79
CA GLN A 489 -8.02 2.79 3.97
C GLN A 489 -7.07 3.93 4.32
N ASN A 490 -6.46 4.59 3.32
CA ASN A 490 -5.59 5.74 3.59
C ASN A 490 -6.37 6.95 4.10
N TRP A 491 -7.58 7.14 3.57
CA TRP A 491 -8.48 8.22 3.98
C TRP A 491 -8.97 8.05 5.42
N GLU A 492 -9.11 6.83 5.95
CA GLU A 492 -9.43 6.60 7.36
C GLU A 492 -8.38 7.25 8.29
N ALA A 493 -7.09 7.06 7.99
CA ALA A 493 -6.01 7.71 8.75
C ALA A 493 -5.98 9.23 8.49
N LEU A 494 -6.15 9.65 7.23
CA LEU A 494 -6.14 11.08 6.87
C LEU A 494 -7.28 11.87 7.55
N ALA A 495 -8.46 11.25 7.72
CA ALA A 495 -9.61 11.88 8.36
C ALA A 495 -9.32 12.32 9.80
N HIS A 496 -8.43 11.63 10.52
CA HIS A 496 -8.05 12.04 11.88
C HIS A 496 -7.31 13.39 11.90
N ALA A 497 -6.53 13.69 10.86
CA ALA A 497 -5.89 14.99 10.70
C ALA A 497 -6.84 16.04 10.11
N TYR A 498 -7.86 15.64 9.36
CA TYR A 498 -8.84 16.53 8.71
C TYR A 498 -10.30 16.09 8.92
N PRO A 499 -10.84 16.14 10.16
CA PRO A 499 -12.14 15.55 10.48
C PRO A 499 -13.31 16.09 9.65
N ALA A 500 -13.32 17.39 9.30
CA ALA A 500 -14.46 17.98 8.59
C ALA A 500 -14.69 17.42 7.17
N PHE A 501 -13.72 16.75 6.55
CA PHE A 501 -13.91 16.11 5.24
C PHE A 501 -14.54 14.71 5.31
N ILE A 502 -14.88 14.20 6.50
CA ILE A 502 -15.43 12.84 6.64
C ILE A 502 -16.73 12.66 5.85
N GLU A 503 -17.58 13.68 5.83
CA GLU A 503 -18.82 13.66 5.06
C GLU A 503 -18.51 13.46 3.58
N ASN A 504 -17.53 14.20 3.05
CA ASN A 504 -17.15 14.08 1.64
C ASN A 504 -16.64 12.68 1.28
N MET A 505 -15.86 12.07 2.16
CA MET A 505 -15.38 10.69 1.99
C MET A 505 -16.54 9.68 1.98
N ILE A 506 -17.54 9.85 2.86
CA ILE A 506 -18.74 9.01 2.92
C ILE A 506 -19.59 9.16 1.64
N PHE A 507 -19.83 10.39 1.19
CA PHE A 507 -20.55 10.64 -0.07
C PHE A 507 -19.83 10.00 -1.25
N LYS A 508 -18.51 10.18 -1.34
CA LYS A 508 -17.70 9.58 -2.40
C LYS A 508 -17.80 8.05 -2.40
N PHE A 509 -17.77 7.42 -1.23
CA PHE A 509 -17.91 5.97 -1.08
C PHE A 509 -19.31 5.50 -1.50
N LEU A 510 -20.37 6.10 -0.94
CA LEU A 510 -21.74 5.65 -1.16
C LEU A 510 -22.21 5.92 -2.58
N ASN A 511 -21.90 7.07 -3.17
CA ASN A 511 -22.33 7.39 -4.53
C ASN A 511 -21.60 6.61 -5.62
N ALA A 512 -20.39 6.12 -5.32
CA ALA A 512 -19.69 5.16 -6.16
C ALA A 512 -20.13 3.69 -5.93
N THR A 513 -21.00 3.43 -4.95
CA THR A 513 -21.56 2.08 -4.69
C THR A 513 -22.74 1.82 -5.64
N THR A 514 -22.77 0.64 -6.25
CA THR A 514 -23.80 0.20 -7.21
C THR A 514 -25.10 -0.19 -6.49
N PHE A 515 -26.20 -0.32 -7.23
CA PHE A 515 -27.49 -0.72 -6.64
C PHE A 515 -27.49 -2.17 -6.16
N GLU A 516 -26.60 -3.01 -6.72
CA GLU A 516 -26.33 -4.36 -6.25
C GLU A 516 -25.44 -4.38 -5.00
N GLY A 517 -25.17 -3.24 -4.35
CA GLY A 517 -24.43 -3.22 -3.09
C GLY A 517 -22.93 -3.57 -3.24
N TYR A 518 -22.36 -3.33 -4.42
CA TYR A 518 -20.92 -3.46 -4.70
C TYR A 518 -20.34 -2.15 -5.22
N ASN A 519 -19.16 -2.18 -5.84
CA ASN A 519 -18.48 -0.98 -6.31
C ASN A 519 -17.49 -1.27 -7.46
N PRO A 520 -17.15 -0.25 -8.26
CA PRO A 520 -16.02 -0.30 -9.19
C PRO A 520 -14.69 -0.52 -8.44
N TYR A 521 -13.66 -0.96 -9.17
CA TYR A 521 -12.36 -1.28 -8.57
C TYR A 521 -11.53 -0.03 -8.20
N ARG A 522 -11.79 1.12 -8.83
CA ARG A 522 -11.01 2.35 -8.66
C ARG A 522 -11.91 3.59 -8.56
N VAL A 523 -11.53 4.52 -7.70
CA VAL A 523 -12.12 5.86 -7.60
C VAL A 523 -11.11 6.93 -8.03
N THR A 524 -11.62 8.01 -8.60
CA THR A 524 -10.84 9.16 -9.05
C THR A 524 -11.53 10.46 -8.68
N LYS A 525 -10.85 11.61 -8.76
CA LYS A 525 -11.50 12.92 -8.60
C LYS A 525 -12.68 13.07 -9.57
N GLY A 526 -12.52 12.60 -10.80
CA GLY A 526 -13.54 12.64 -11.85
C GLY A 526 -14.60 11.53 -11.77
N GLY A 527 -14.67 10.74 -10.69
CA GLY A 527 -15.68 9.69 -10.53
C GLY A 527 -15.06 8.35 -10.15
N PHE A 528 -15.18 7.36 -11.02
CA PHE A 528 -14.70 5.99 -10.83
C PHE A 528 -14.48 5.27 -12.16
N ASP A 529 -13.71 4.17 -12.12
CA ASP A 529 -13.44 3.31 -13.26
C ASP A 529 -13.69 1.83 -12.91
N TRP A 530 -14.18 1.06 -13.89
CA TRP A 530 -14.37 -0.38 -13.82
C TRP A 530 -13.36 -1.13 -14.70
N GLU A 531 -13.08 -2.39 -14.38
CA GLU A 531 -12.26 -3.28 -15.21
C GLU A 531 -13.05 -3.73 -16.45
N ILE A 532 -12.33 -4.00 -17.54
CA ILE A 532 -12.86 -4.52 -18.80
C ILE A 532 -12.14 -5.84 -19.08
N VAL A 533 -12.80 -6.80 -19.74
CA VAL A 533 -12.17 -8.05 -20.15
C VAL A 533 -11.27 -7.80 -21.37
N GLU A 534 -9.96 -7.99 -21.24
CA GLU A 534 -8.99 -8.02 -22.33
C GLU A 534 -8.82 -9.47 -22.83
N PRO A 535 -9.25 -9.82 -24.06
CA PRO A 535 -9.25 -11.20 -24.54
C PRO A 535 -7.87 -11.88 -24.56
N ASP A 536 -6.82 -11.08 -24.74
CA ASP A 536 -5.44 -11.55 -24.86
C ASP A 536 -4.69 -11.57 -23.51
N ASP A 537 -5.28 -11.03 -22.44
CA ASP A 537 -4.70 -11.07 -21.09
C ASP A 537 -5.40 -12.16 -20.25
N PRO A 538 -4.74 -13.31 -19.99
CA PRO A 538 -5.32 -14.37 -19.17
C PRO A 538 -5.54 -13.94 -17.70
N TRP A 539 -5.03 -12.79 -17.27
CA TRP A 539 -5.26 -12.19 -15.95
C TRP A 539 -6.39 -11.15 -15.95
N SER A 540 -6.99 -10.85 -17.10
CA SER A 540 -8.09 -9.88 -17.22
C SER A 540 -9.45 -10.57 -17.07
N PHE A 541 -9.96 -10.60 -15.83
CA PHE A 541 -11.34 -11.00 -15.52
C PHE A 541 -12.10 -9.78 -14.99
N ILE A 542 -13.40 -9.87 -14.70
CA ILE A 542 -14.20 -8.80 -14.04
C ILE A 542 -14.96 -9.36 -12.84
N GLY A 543 -15.35 -8.50 -11.90
CA GLY A 543 -16.16 -8.90 -10.75
C GLY A 543 -16.11 -7.90 -9.60
N TYR A 544 -16.62 -8.32 -8.45
CA TYR A 544 -16.72 -7.49 -7.25
C TYR A 544 -16.06 -8.18 -6.05
N TRP A 545 -15.12 -7.51 -5.39
CA TRP A 545 -14.48 -8.04 -4.19
C TRP A 545 -15.43 -8.02 -2.98
N GLY A 546 -15.47 -9.12 -2.23
CA GLY A 546 -16.41 -9.31 -1.13
C GLY A 546 -16.21 -8.35 0.04
N ASP A 547 -14.97 -7.93 0.30
CA ASP A 547 -14.58 -7.11 1.45
C ASP A 547 -14.76 -5.60 1.25
N HIS A 548 -14.92 -5.15 0.00
CA HIS A 548 -14.85 -3.71 -0.36
C HIS A 548 -15.88 -2.80 0.30
N GLN A 549 -16.94 -3.34 0.88
CA GLN A 549 -18.08 -2.55 1.33
C GLN A 549 -18.08 -2.31 2.84
N ILE A 550 -18.31 -3.39 3.60
CA ILE A 550 -18.75 -3.31 4.99
C ILE A 550 -17.74 -2.61 5.90
N ILE A 551 -16.52 -3.15 6.02
CA ILE A 551 -15.58 -2.68 7.04
C ILE A 551 -15.02 -1.29 6.71
N TYR A 552 -14.77 -0.99 5.44
CA TYR A 552 -14.20 0.30 5.03
C TYR A 552 -15.21 1.45 5.19
N LEU A 553 -16.49 1.21 4.81
CA LEU A 553 -17.56 2.16 5.09
C LEU A 553 -17.74 2.36 6.60
N LEU A 554 -17.77 1.26 7.37
CA LEU A 554 -17.98 1.30 8.81
C LEU A 554 -16.99 2.22 9.52
N LYS A 555 -15.70 2.16 9.16
CA LYS A 555 -14.70 3.02 9.82
C LYS A 555 -14.98 4.51 9.60
N PHE A 556 -15.50 4.90 8.44
CA PHE A 556 -15.93 6.29 8.23
C PHE A 556 -17.18 6.64 9.03
N LEU A 557 -18.16 5.73 9.09
CA LEU A 557 -19.39 5.97 9.83
C LEU A 557 -19.14 6.08 11.34
N GLU A 558 -18.30 5.21 11.90
CA GLU A 558 -17.86 5.28 13.30
C GLU A 558 -17.10 6.58 13.58
N PHE A 559 -16.20 6.98 12.67
CA PHE A 559 -15.48 8.25 12.79
C PHE A 559 -16.43 9.44 12.79
N ALA A 560 -17.35 9.51 11.82
CA ALA A 560 -18.31 10.59 11.69
C ALA A 560 -19.22 10.70 12.92
N GLU A 561 -19.74 9.58 13.43
CA GLU A 561 -20.62 9.61 14.61
C GLU A 561 -19.87 9.99 15.90
N LYS A 562 -18.58 9.65 16.01
CA LYS A 562 -17.73 10.08 17.13
C LYS A 562 -17.48 11.59 17.12
N HIS A 563 -17.17 12.17 15.96
CA HIS A 563 -16.77 13.58 15.81
C HIS A 563 -17.96 14.54 15.66
N TYR A 564 -19.01 14.09 14.98
CA TYR A 564 -20.19 14.88 14.62
C TYR A 564 -21.46 14.08 14.92
N PRO A 565 -21.77 13.83 16.21
CA PRO A 565 -22.89 12.98 16.60
C PRO A 565 -24.20 13.48 15.98
N LYS A 566 -25.04 12.55 15.53
CA LYS A 566 -26.33 12.80 14.84
C LYS A 566 -26.23 13.44 13.44
N LYS A 567 -25.04 13.81 12.95
CA LYS A 567 -24.89 14.37 11.59
C LYS A 567 -25.38 13.39 10.52
N ILE A 568 -25.03 12.10 10.64
CA ILE A 568 -25.48 11.04 9.72
C ILE A 568 -27.01 10.96 9.64
N SER A 569 -27.70 11.07 10.78
CA SER A 569 -29.17 10.94 10.84
C SER A 569 -29.92 12.02 10.05
N GLN A 570 -29.26 13.15 9.75
CA GLN A 570 -29.84 14.22 8.93
C GLN A 570 -30.10 13.78 7.48
N TYR A 571 -29.38 12.76 7.01
CA TYR A 571 -29.47 12.25 5.65
C TYR A 571 -30.46 11.09 5.48
N PHE A 572 -31.15 10.66 6.54
CA PHE A 572 -32.06 9.52 6.49
C PHE A 572 -33.25 9.74 5.56
N ASN A 573 -33.72 10.99 5.43
CA ASN A 573 -34.87 11.36 4.59
C ASN A 573 -34.47 12.37 3.49
N GLN A 574 -33.21 12.38 3.07
CA GLN A 574 -32.73 13.28 2.00
C GLN A 574 -32.31 12.48 0.77
N ASP A 575 -33.03 12.68 -0.34
CA ASP A 575 -32.75 12.03 -1.61
C ASP A 575 -31.63 12.73 -2.39
N ILE A 576 -30.40 12.51 -1.93
CA ILE A 576 -29.19 13.16 -2.46
C ILE A 576 -28.09 12.16 -2.84
N PHE A 577 -28.28 10.86 -2.54
CA PHE A 577 -27.34 9.81 -2.94
C PHE A 577 -27.77 9.18 -4.25
N VAL A 578 -26.79 8.62 -4.97
CA VAL A 578 -26.99 8.01 -6.30
C VAL A 578 -26.36 6.62 -6.36
N TYR A 579 -26.66 5.85 -7.41
CA TYR A 579 -26.01 4.58 -7.69
C TYR A 579 -25.05 4.67 -8.87
N ALA A 580 -23.83 4.14 -8.68
CA ALA A 580 -22.91 3.92 -9.78
C ALA A 580 -23.47 2.88 -10.76
N ASN A 581 -23.33 3.15 -12.05
CA ASN A 581 -23.77 2.27 -13.14
C ASN A 581 -22.55 1.57 -13.73
N VAL A 582 -22.18 0.44 -13.14
CA VAL A 582 -21.09 -0.42 -13.63
C VAL A 582 -21.68 -1.46 -14.58
N PRO A 583 -21.11 -1.69 -15.78
CA PRO A 583 -21.68 -2.57 -16.80
C PRO A 583 -21.48 -4.07 -16.49
N TYR A 584 -21.70 -4.49 -15.25
CA TYR A 584 -21.60 -5.86 -14.80
C TYR A 584 -23.01 -6.39 -14.52
N LYS A 585 -23.32 -7.60 -15.01
CA LYS A 585 -24.61 -8.27 -14.81
C LYS A 585 -24.42 -9.52 -13.99
N ILE A 586 -24.86 -9.49 -12.74
CA ILE A 586 -24.85 -10.68 -11.88
C ILE A 586 -25.97 -11.63 -12.33
N LYS A 587 -25.61 -12.87 -12.67
CA LYS A 587 -26.51 -13.92 -13.18
C LYS A 587 -27.63 -14.27 -12.22
N SER A 588 -28.62 -15.03 -12.68
CA SER A 588 -29.71 -15.51 -11.82
C SER A 588 -29.19 -16.42 -10.70
N TYR A 589 -29.94 -16.56 -9.61
CA TYR A 589 -29.53 -17.42 -8.50
C TYR A 589 -29.35 -18.89 -8.93
N GLN A 590 -30.20 -19.37 -9.83
CA GLN A 590 -30.14 -20.74 -10.36
C GLN A 590 -28.85 -20.98 -11.17
N GLU A 591 -28.40 -19.98 -11.94
CA GLU A 591 -27.13 -20.06 -12.67
C GLU A 591 -25.93 -20.03 -11.72
N ILE A 592 -25.96 -19.17 -10.70
CA ILE A 592 -24.90 -19.11 -9.67
C ILE A 592 -24.81 -20.46 -8.92
N LEU A 593 -25.94 -21.06 -8.54
CA LEU A 593 -25.94 -22.40 -7.92
C LEU A 593 -25.36 -23.47 -8.85
N LYS A 594 -25.62 -23.38 -10.16
CA LYS A 594 -25.10 -24.32 -11.16
C LYS A 594 -23.59 -24.19 -11.32
N ASN A 595 -23.06 -22.97 -11.33
CA ASN A 595 -21.63 -22.72 -11.41
C ASN A 595 -21.25 -21.40 -10.69
N PRO A 596 -20.86 -21.45 -9.41
CA PRO A 596 -20.60 -20.24 -8.65
C PRO A 596 -19.28 -19.55 -8.99
N LYS A 597 -18.53 -20.07 -9.96
CA LYS A 597 -17.32 -19.44 -10.53
C LYS A 597 -17.61 -18.61 -11.79
N ASP A 598 -18.79 -18.77 -12.39
CA ASP A 598 -19.25 -18.04 -13.58
C ASP A 598 -20.57 -17.36 -13.27
N THR A 599 -20.49 -16.12 -12.77
CA THR A 599 -21.60 -15.46 -12.07
C THR A 599 -21.84 -14.03 -12.51
N ILE A 600 -20.91 -13.41 -13.25
CA ILE A 600 -21.01 -12.02 -13.68
C ILE A 600 -20.55 -11.88 -15.14
N ASP A 601 -21.45 -11.39 -15.98
CA ASP A 601 -21.17 -11.05 -17.37
C ASP A 601 -20.86 -9.55 -17.52
N PHE A 602 -20.03 -9.21 -18.51
CA PHE A 602 -19.80 -7.82 -18.92
C PHE A 602 -20.82 -7.41 -19.99
N ASP A 603 -21.56 -6.33 -19.74
CA ASP A 603 -22.57 -5.78 -20.66
C ASP A 603 -21.96 -4.69 -21.55
N PHE A 604 -21.48 -5.11 -22.73
CA PHE A 604 -20.82 -4.22 -23.70
C PHE A 604 -21.73 -3.10 -24.22
N ASP A 605 -23.04 -3.37 -24.36
CA ASP A 605 -23.99 -2.36 -24.83
C ASP A 605 -24.22 -1.28 -23.77
N LEU A 606 -24.30 -1.70 -22.50
CA LEU A 606 -24.37 -0.75 -21.38
C LEU A 606 -23.08 0.06 -21.24
N ASP A 607 -21.90 -0.56 -21.36
CA ASP A 607 -20.61 0.15 -21.34
C ASP A 607 -20.56 1.24 -22.42
N LYS A 608 -20.94 0.90 -23.65
CA LYS A 608 -21.02 1.86 -24.76
C LYS A 608 -21.98 3.02 -24.44
N LYS A 609 -23.19 2.73 -23.95
CA LYS A 609 -24.18 3.76 -23.54
C LYS A 609 -23.67 4.65 -22.41
N ILE A 610 -22.96 4.08 -21.43
CA ILE A 610 -22.35 4.87 -20.36
C ILE A 610 -21.28 5.81 -20.93
N ARG A 611 -20.39 5.32 -21.80
CA ARG A 611 -19.33 6.15 -22.42
C ARG A 611 -19.91 7.28 -23.26
N GLU A 612 -20.94 7.02 -24.06
CA GLU A 612 -21.65 8.03 -24.84
C GLU A 612 -22.26 9.11 -23.92
N ARG A 613 -22.92 8.70 -22.83
CA ARG A 613 -23.44 9.64 -21.82
C ARG A 613 -22.33 10.41 -21.11
N LYS A 614 -21.17 9.81 -20.84
CA LYS A 614 -20.02 10.52 -20.25
C LYS A 614 -19.51 11.64 -21.16
N LEU A 615 -19.52 11.44 -22.49
CA LEU A 615 -19.17 12.49 -23.44
C LEU A 615 -20.19 13.65 -23.43
N GLN A 616 -21.47 13.33 -23.27
CA GLN A 616 -22.56 14.32 -23.27
C GLN A 616 -22.66 15.08 -21.95
N LEU A 617 -22.81 14.38 -20.82
CA LEU A 617 -23.09 14.95 -19.51
C LEU A 617 -21.84 15.23 -18.68
N GLY A 618 -20.76 14.46 -18.85
CA GLY A 618 -19.64 14.42 -17.91
C GLY A 618 -19.66 13.14 -17.06
N ALA A 619 -18.91 13.10 -15.96
CA ALA A 619 -18.79 11.92 -15.10
C ALA A 619 -20.13 11.34 -14.62
N ASP A 620 -21.13 12.19 -14.34
CA ASP A 620 -22.48 11.78 -13.92
C ASP A 620 -23.21 10.93 -14.98
N GLY A 621 -22.73 10.91 -16.22
CA GLY A 621 -23.20 9.97 -17.25
C GLY A 621 -22.99 8.48 -16.89
N ALA A 622 -22.15 8.19 -15.90
CA ALA A 622 -21.94 6.87 -15.32
C ALA A 622 -22.85 6.54 -14.12
N LEU A 623 -23.85 7.37 -13.84
CA LEU A 623 -24.85 7.09 -12.81
C LEU A 623 -26.06 6.33 -13.38
N LEU A 624 -26.75 5.62 -12.49
CA LEU A 624 -27.94 4.86 -12.83
C LEU A 624 -29.13 5.82 -13.04
N LEU A 625 -29.96 5.53 -14.04
CA LEU A 625 -31.15 6.30 -14.35
C LEU A 625 -32.42 5.54 -13.95
N ASP A 626 -33.49 6.28 -13.66
CA ASP A 626 -34.83 5.72 -13.49
C ASP A 626 -35.54 5.52 -14.84
N GLN A 627 -36.77 4.98 -14.81
CA GLN A 627 -37.62 4.82 -16.00
C GLN A 627 -37.97 6.13 -16.72
N LYS A 628 -37.79 7.29 -16.06
CA LYS A 628 -38.01 8.62 -16.61
C LYS A 628 -36.71 9.25 -17.15
N ASN A 629 -35.62 8.47 -17.21
CA ASN A 629 -34.27 8.89 -17.61
C ASN A 629 -33.63 9.99 -16.73
N ASN A 630 -34.09 10.14 -15.49
CA ASN A 630 -33.43 11.01 -14.51
C ASN A 630 -32.37 10.23 -13.74
N ILE A 631 -31.32 10.92 -13.27
CA ILE A 631 -30.38 10.33 -12.31
C ILE A 631 -31.17 9.90 -11.08
N TYR A 632 -31.14 8.61 -10.76
CA TYR A 632 -31.96 8.07 -9.68
C TYR A 632 -31.36 8.44 -8.31
N LYS A 633 -32.17 9.06 -7.46
CA LYS A 633 -31.76 9.62 -6.17
C LYS A 633 -32.46 8.93 -5.00
N VAL A 634 -31.67 8.61 -3.99
CA VAL A 634 -32.08 7.83 -2.82
C VAL A 634 -31.48 8.44 -1.56
N ASN A 635 -32.01 8.05 -0.40
CA ASN A 635 -31.50 8.51 0.88
C ASN A 635 -30.40 7.60 1.43
N PHE A 636 -29.83 8.03 2.55
CA PHE A 636 -28.73 7.33 3.20
C PHE A 636 -29.10 5.92 3.67
N ILE A 637 -30.32 5.73 4.20
CA ILE A 637 -30.78 4.43 4.71
C ILE A 637 -30.88 3.42 3.59
N GLU A 638 -31.43 3.83 2.45
CA GLU A 638 -31.46 2.99 1.25
C GLU A 638 -30.04 2.59 0.81
N LYS A 639 -29.08 3.51 0.80
CA LYS A 639 -27.68 3.17 0.46
C LYS A 639 -27.08 2.13 1.41
N LEU A 640 -27.35 2.23 2.72
CA LEU A 640 -26.90 1.22 3.68
C LEU A 640 -27.63 -0.11 3.49
N LEU A 641 -28.93 -0.08 3.21
CA LEU A 641 -29.71 -1.29 2.95
C LEU A 641 -29.27 -2.00 1.68
N ALA A 642 -28.98 -1.28 0.60
CA ALA A 642 -28.49 -1.88 -0.65
C ALA A 642 -27.24 -2.75 -0.41
N THR A 643 -26.28 -2.25 0.37
CA THR A 643 -25.06 -3.00 0.69
C THR A 643 -25.30 -4.13 1.71
N VAL A 644 -26.10 -3.88 2.75
CA VAL A 644 -26.42 -4.89 3.78
C VAL A 644 -27.21 -6.04 3.20
N LEU A 645 -28.31 -5.76 2.50
CA LEU A 645 -29.23 -6.79 1.99
C LEU A 645 -28.53 -7.73 1.01
N VAL A 646 -27.59 -7.24 0.20
CA VAL A 646 -26.83 -8.10 -0.72
C VAL A 646 -25.80 -8.97 0.00
N LYS A 647 -25.16 -8.49 1.07
CA LYS A 647 -24.31 -9.35 1.90
C LYS A 647 -25.15 -10.41 2.61
N VAL A 648 -26.28 -10.00 3.19
CA VAL A 648 -27.21 -10.87 3.90
C VAL A 648 -27.88 -11.87 2.95
N SER A 649 -28.12 -11.54 1.68
CA SER A 649 -28.65 -12.52 0.71
C SER A 649 -27.65 -13.62 0.36
N ASN A 650 -26.36 -13.38 0.58
CA ASN A 650 -25.28 -14.36 0.43
C ASN A 650 -24.89 -15.02 1.76
N PHE A 651 -25.63 -14.78 2.84
CA PHE A 651 -25.39 -15.41 4.12
C PHE A 651 -25.76 -16.89 4.08
N ILE A 652 -24.78 -17.73 4.42
CA ILE A 652 -24.96 -19.16 4.63
C ILE A 652 -24.83 -19.40 6.14
N PRO A 653 -25.91 -19.77 6.84
CA PRO A 653 -25.87 -20.00 8.28
C PRO A 653 -24.73 -20.91 8.69
N GLU A 654 -24.05 -20.60 9.80
CA GLU A 654 -22.86 -21.31 10.33
C GLU A 654 -21.64 -21.38 9.38
N ALA A 655 -21.69 -20.83 8.16
CA ALA A 655 -20.58 -20.86 7.21
C ALA A 655 -19.97 -19.47 6.91
N GLY A 656 -20.79 -18.41 6.85
CA GLY A 656 -20.34 -17.03 6.56
C GLY A 656 -21.06 -16.40 5.35
N ILE A 657 -20.40 -15.43 4.69
CA ILE A 657 -20.89 -14.76 3.48
C ILE A 657 -20.28 -15.41 2.23
N TRP A 658 -21.11 -15.85 1.30
CA TRP A 658 -20.67 -16.62 0.13
C TRP A 658 -19.83 -15.78 -0.85
N LEU A 659 -18.67 -16.31 -1.28
CA LEU A 659 -17.76 -15.68 -2.25
C LEU A 659 -18.11 -16.10 -3.68
N ASN A 660 -19.08 -15.43 -4.31
CA ASN A 660 -19.61 -15.84 -5.62
C ASN A 660 -19.62 -14.72 -6.67
N THR A 661 -18.71 -13.74 -6.55
CA THR A 661 -18.69 -12.52 -7.37
C THR A 661 -17.43 -12.36 -8.24
N GLN A 662 -16.84 -13.48 -8.66
CA GLN A 662 -15.65 -13.56 -9.55
C GLN A 662 -14.38 -12.84 -9.06
N ARG A 663 -14.37 -12.31 -7.84
CA ARG A 663 -13.21 -11.70 -7.19
C ARG A 663 -13.07 -12.17 -5.75
N PRO A 664 -11.83 -12.25 -5.23
CA PRO A 664 -11.59 -12.61 -3.84
C PRO A 664 -11.97 -11.48 -2.88
N GLU A 665 -11.49 -11.57 -1.65
CA GLU A 665 -11.52 -10.49 -0.65
C GLU A 665 -10.13 -9.82 -0.54
N TRP A 666 -9.66 -9.55 0.68
CA TRP A 666 -8.37 -8.89 0.91
C TRP A 666 -7.19 -9.69 0.34
N ASN A 667 -7.15 -10.99 0.62
CA ASN A 667 -6.05 -11.87 0.19
C ASN A 667 -6.24 -12.40 -1.23
N ASP A 668 -5.65 -11.72 -2.21
CA ASP A 668 -5.71 -12.12 -3.62
C ASP A 668 -5.00 -13.47 -3.89
N ALA A 669 -4.08 -13.90 -3.03
CA ALA A 669 -3.42 -15.20 -3.18
C ALA A 669 -4.35 -16.41 -2.89
N ASN A 670 -5.48 -16.18 -2.22
CA ASN A 670 -6.54 -17.18 -2.00
C ASN A 670 -7.70 -17.03 -3.00
N ASN A 671 -7.44 -16.53 -4.20
CA ASN A 671 -8.46 -16.29 -5.23
C ASN A 671 -9.24 -17.53 -5.70
N ALA A 672 -8.72 -18.75 -5.54
CA ALA A 672 -9.46 -19.94 -5.95
C ALA A 672 -10.61 -20.31 -4.99
N LEU A 673 -10.67 -19.68 -3.80
CA LEU A 673 -11.83 -19.74 -2.91
C LEU A 673 -13.09 -19.15 -3.54
N VAL A 674 -12.97 -18.24 -4.50
CA VAL A 674 -14.12 -17.72 -5.25
C VAL A 674 -14.87 -18.89 -5.89
N GLY A 675 -16.18 -18.99 -5.62
CA GLY A 675 -17.05 -20.09 -6.02
C GLY A 675 -17.58 -20.87 -4.83
N ASN A 676 -16.73 -21.66 -4.17
CA ASN A 676 -17.15 -22.53 -3.06
C ASN A 676 -16.72 -22.03 -1.68
N GLY A 677 -15.93 -20.97 -1.63
CA GLY A 677 -15.48 -20.32 -0.40
C GLY A 677 -16.56 -19.46 0.22
N VAL A 678 -16.54 -19.38 1.54
CA VAL A 678 -17.47 -18.58 2.33
C VAL A 678 -16.67 -17.82 3.38
N SER A 679 -16.90 -16.52 3.49
CA SER A 679 -16.15 -15.60 4.35
C SER A 679 -16.81 -15.43 5.72
N MET A 680 -16.16 -15.97 6.75
CA MET A 680 -16.47 -15.58 8.13
C MET A 680 -15.87 -14.21 8.47
N VAL A 681 -14.75 -13.83 7.82
CA VAL A 681 -14.12 -12.51 7.93
C VAL A 681 -15.13 -11.38 7.72
N THR A 682 -15.83 -11.40 6.57
CA THR A 682 -16.85 -10.40 6.26
C THR A 682 -18.06 -10.51 7.18
N LEU A 683 -18.41 -11.71 7.67
CA LEU A 683 -19.48 -11.89 8.64
C LEU A 683 -19.15 -11.21 9.98
N TYR A 684 -17.92 -11.34 10.49
CA TYR A 684 -17.49 -10.70 11.73
C TYR A 684 -17.61 -9.17 11.64
N HIS A 685 -17.20 -8.59 10.51
CA HIS A 685 -17.33 -7.16 10.26
C HIS A 685 -18.79 -6.74 10.01
N LEU A 686 -19.60 -7.57 9.36
CA LEU A 686 -21.03 -7.32 9.17
C LEU A 686 -21.77 -7.28 10.50
N ARG A 687 -21.39 -8.12 11.47
CA ARG A 687 -21.93 -8.04 12.83
C ARG A 687 -21.63 -6.68 13.48
N ARG A 688 -20.38 -6.18 13.40
CA ARG A 688 -20.01 -4.84 13.92
C ARG A 688 -20.82 -3.75 13.20
N PHE A 689 -20.94 -3.85 11.89
CA PHE A 689 -21.70 -2.91 11.06
C PHE A 689 -23.17 -2.85 11.45
N LEU A 690 -23.84 -4.00 11.57
CA LEU A 690 -25.26 -4.06 11.93
C LEU A 690 -25.51 -3.57 13.35
N LYS A 691 -24.57 -3.83 14.28
CA LYS A 691 -24.64 -3.29 15.64
C LYS A 691 -24.61 -1.76 15.64
N PHE A 692 -23.66 -1.17 14.91
CA PHE A 692 -23.58 0.28 14.71
C PHE A 692 -24.83 0.81 13.98
N PHE A 693 -25.28 0.14 12.93
CA PHE A 693 -26.45 0.56 12.16
C PHE A 693 -27.71 0.60 13.02
N ASN A 694 -27.92 -0.42 13.85
CA ASN A 694 -29.03 -0.44 14.82
C ASN A 694 -28.94 0.72 15.81
N GLU A 695 -27.75 1.08 16.29
CA GLU A 695 -27.55 2.18 17.23
C GLU A 695 -27.91 3.54 16.61
N ILE A 696 -27.45 3.83 15.39
CA ILE A 696 -27.79 5.10 14.71
C ILE A 696 -29.28 5.19 14.36
N VAL A 697 -29.92 4.07 13.97
CA VAL A 697 -31.37 4.03 13.73
C VAL A 697 -32.12 4.25 15.03
N SER A 698 -31.72 3.58 16.11
CA SER A 698 -32.35 3.71 17.43
C SER A 698 -32.30 5.14 17.95
N ASN A 699 -31.16 5.82 17.79
CA ASN A 699 -30.94 7.18 18.25
C ASN A 699 -31.56 8.26 17.35
N SER A 700 -31.97 7.90 16.12
CA SER A 700 -32.64 8.83 15.20
C SER A 700 -34.08 9.13 15.64
N LYS A 701 -34.51 10.37 15.38
CA LYS A 701 -35.90 10.83 15.57
C LYS A 701 -36.83 10.45 14.41
N THR A 702 -36.27 9.97 13.30
CA THR A 702 -37.03 9.56 12.13
C THR A 702 -37.71 8.21 12.38
N ASN A 703 -39.04 8.18 12.30
CA ASN A 703 -39.83 6.95 12.45
C ASN A 703 -40.18 6.29 11.12
N GLU A 704 -40.38 7.09 10.06
CA GLU A 704 -40.75 6.65 8.73
C GLU A 704 -39.63 6.98 7.74
N ILE A 705 -39.28 6.02 6.90
CA ILE A 705 -38.19 6.12 5.91
C ILE A 705 -38.72 5.66 4.56
N GLU A 706 -38.54 6.48 3.52
CA GLU A 706 -38.92 6.11 2.16
C GLU A 706 -37.76 5.42 1.44
N ILE A 707 -37.97 4.23 0.89
CA ILE A 707 -36.98 3.53 0.06
C ILE A 707 -37.61 3.11 -1.27
N SER A 708 -36.82 2.81 -2.30
CA SER A 708 -37.35 2.28 -3.57
C SER A 708 -38.31 1.12 -3.33
N GLN A 709 -39.43 1.10 -4.06
CA GLN A 709 -40.39 0.01 -3.97
C GLN A 709 -39.74 -1.36 -4.20
N GLU A 710 -38.81 -1.45 -5.16
CA GLU A 710 -38.06 -2.65 -5.49
C GLU A 710 -37.20 -3.13 -4.30
N LEU A 711 -36.56 -2.20 -3.58
CA LEU A 711 -35.74 -2.51 -2.41
C LEU A 711 -36.60 -2.90 -1.19
N ALA A 712 -37.76 -2.25 -1.01
CA ALA A 712 -38.69 -2.58 0.07
C ALA A 712 -39.23 -4.02 -0.06
N ILE A 713 -39.50 -4.48 -1.28
CA ILE A 713 -39.89 -5.88 -1.53
C ILE A 713 -38.73 -6.81 -1.13
N PHE A 714 -37.51 -6.49 -1.56
CA PHE A 714 -36.32 -7.28 -1.22
C PHE A 714 -36.06 -7.37 0.29
N LEU A 715 -36.18 -6.24 1.01
CA LEU A 715 -36.08 -6.19 2.47
C LEU A 715 -37.14 -7.07 3.14
N SER A 716 -38.40 -6.95 2.72
CA SER A 716 -39.51 -7.71 3.30
C SER A 716 -39.38 -9.22 3.09
N GLU A 717 -38.91 -9.65 1.91
CA GLU A 717 -38.64 -11.05 1.61
C GLU A 717 -37.53 -11.60 2.53
N LEU A 718 -36.42 -10.86 2.70
CA LEU A 718 -35.34 -11.25 3.60
C LEU A 718 -35.79 -11.29 5.06
N ALA A 719 -36.48 -10.26 5.54
CA ALA A 719 -37.02 -10.20 6.90
C ALA A 719 -37.91 -11.41 7.20
N THR A 720 -38.81 -11.76 6.27
CA THR A 720 -39.68 -12.94 6.38
C THR A 720 -38.88 -14.24 6.51
N VAL A 721 -37.75 -14.36 5.79
CA VAL A 721 -36.89 -15.55 5.89
C VAL A 721 -36.26 -15.65 7.28
N PHE A 722 -35.72 -14.57 7.83
CA PHE A 722 -35.12 -14.58 9.17
C PHE A 722 -36.15 -14.84 10.26
N GLU A 723 -37.31 -14.18 10.20
CA GLU A 723 -38.39 -14.35 11.19
C GLU A 723 -38.92 -15.78 11.23
N LYS A 724 -39.20 -16.40 10.07
CA LYS A 724 -39.72 -17.78 10.01
C LYS A 724 -38.73 -18.83 10.49
N ASN A 725 -37.43 -18.54 10.45
CA ASN A 725 -36.37 -19.47 10.80
C ASN A 725 -35.70 -19.15 12.14
N ILE A 726 -36.13 -18.11 12.87
CA ILE A 726 -35.45 -17.63 14.08
C ILE A 726 -35.32 -18.72 15.17
N ALA A 727 -36.25 -19.67 15.21
CA ALA A 727 -36.20 -20.78 16.16
C ALA A 727 -35.00 -21.73 15.91
N LEU A 728 -34.43 -21.76 14.70
CA LEU A 728 -33.30 -22.63 14.35
C LEU A 728 -32.02 -22.26 15.10
N VAL A 729 -31.83 -20.99 15.49
CA VAL A 729 -30.64 -20.53 16.23
C VAL A 729 -30.58 -21.04 17.68
N LYS A 730 -31.60 -21.78 18.14
CA LYS A 730 -31.59 -22.44 19.45
C LYS A 730 -30.73 -23.72 19.46
N GLY A 731 -30.36 -24.24 18.29
CA GLY A 731 -29.58 -25.46 18.14
C GLY A 731 -28.72 -25.42 16.88
N LYS A 732 -28.09 -26.54 16.54
CA LYS A 732 -27.34 -26.67 15.27
C LYS A 732 -28.29 -26.62 14.09
N ILE A 733 -27.97 -25.84 13.07
CA ILE A 733 -28.78 -25.74 11.85
C ILE A 733 -28.45 -26.93 10.94
N SER A 734 -29.46 -27.66 10.47
CA SER A 734 -29.26 -28.80 9.57
C SER A 734 -28.86 -28.35 8.16
N ASP A 735 -28.17 -29.20 7.40
CA ASP A 735 -27.73 -28.85 6.04
C ASP A 735 -28.91 -28.65 5.08
N ALA A 736 -30.05 -29.30 5.34
CA ALA A 736 -31.30 -29.10 4.62
C ALA A 736 -31.95 -27.74 4.95
N ASP A 737 -32.05 -27.39 6.23
CA ASP A 737 -32.57 -26.08 6.65
C ASP A 737 -31.68 -24.94 6.12
N ARG A 738 -30.36 -25.16 6.14
CA ARG A 738 -29.36 -24.24 5.56
C ARG A 738 -29.66 -23.99 4.08
N LYS A 739 -29.87 -25.05 3.28
CA LYS A 739 -30.24 -24.95 1.86
C LYS A 739 -31.54 -24.19 1.66
N ILE A 740 -32.58 -24.51 2.43
CA ILE A 740 -33.90 -23.87 2.33
C ILE A 740 -33.79 -22.36 2.58
N MET A 741 -33.01 -21.96 3.59
CA MET A 741 -32.80 -20.55 3.92
C MET A 741 -32.02 -19.84 2.80
N VAL A 742 -30.88 -20.41 2.38
CA VAL A 742 -30.03 -19.83 1.33
C VAL A 742 -30.77 -19.70 -0.01
N ASP A 743 -31.61 -20.68 -0.37
CA ASP A 743 -32.44 -20.60 -1.58
C ASP A 743 -33.39 -19.41 -1.57
N LYS A 744 -34.09 -19.19 -0.46
CA LYS A 744 -35.02 -18.07 -0.34
C LYS A 744 -34.30 -16.72 -0.39
N LEU A 745 -33.16 -16.61 0.30
CA LEU A 745 -32.31 -15.42 0.30
C LEU A 745 -31.78 -15.11 -1.10
N GLY A 746 -31.24 -16.12 -1.79
CA GLY A 746 -30.66 -15.98 -3.12
C GLY A 746 -31.70 -15.67 -4.21
N VAL A 747 -32.88 -16.26 -4.14
CA VAL A 747 -34.01 -15.96 -5.05
C VAL A 747 -34.48 -14.52 -4.88
N ALA A 748 -34.65 -14.05 -3.64
CA ALA A 748 -35.05 -12.66 -3.36
C ALA A 748 -34.08 -11.65 -3.98
N ALA A 749 -32.77 -11.85 -3.78
CA ALA A 749 -31.75 -11.01 -4.40
C ALA A 749 -31.75 -11.13 -5.93
N GLY A 750 -32.02 -12.32 -6.47
CA GLY A 750 -32.18 -12.59 -7.91
C GLY A 750 -33.28 -11.73 -8.52
N ASN A 751 -34.46 -11.79 -7.92
CA ASN A 751 -35.63 -11.04 -8.36
C ASN A 751 -35.38 -9.53 -8.33
N TYR A 752 -34.76 -9.02 -7.26
CA TYR A 752 -34.42 -7.60 -7.12
C TYR A 752 -33.54 -7.10 -8.27
N ARG A 753 -32.38 -7.74 -8.48
CA ARG A 753 -31.43 -7.29 -9.52
C ARG A 753 -31.95 -7.47 -10.94
N THR A 754 -32.61 -8.59 -11.22
CA THR A 754 -33.18 -8.86 -12.55
C THR A 754 -34.26 -7.85 -12.90
N THR A 755 -35.09 -7.45 -11.92
CA THR A 755 -36.11 -6.40 -12.13
C THR A 755 -35.47 -5.09 -12.57
N ILE A 756 -34.41 -4.64 -11.88
CA ILE A 756 -33.72 -3.37 -12.21
C ILE A 756 -32.95 -3.49 -13.53
N TYR A 757 -32.29 -4.62 -13.80
CA TYR A 757 -31.60 -4.83 -15.07
C TYR A 757 -32.53 -4.75 -16.28
N GLN A 758 -33.78 -5.24 -16.16
CA GLN A 758 -34.73 -5.27 -17.25
C GLN A 758 -35.58 -4.00 -17.37
N LYS A 759 -35.91 -3.36 -16.24
CA LYS A 759 -36.92 -2.29 -16.18
C LYS A 759 -36.41 -0.98 -15.61
N ALA A 760 -35.15 -0.89 -15.17
CA ALA A 760 -34.65 0.19 -14.32
C ALA A 760 -35.49 0.37 -13.02
N PHE A 761 -35.13 1.36 -12.20
CA PHE A 761 -35.97 1.74 -11.06
C PHE A 761 -37.25 2.44 -11.54
N SER A 762 -38.39 2.08 -10.96
CA SER A 762 -39.70 2.69 -11.28
C SER A 762 -39.80 4.17 -10.91
N GLY A 763 -38.97 4.63 -9.98
CA GLY A 763 -39.08 5.95 -9.37
C GLY A 763 -40.09 6.03 -8.22
N ILE A 764 -40.80 4.93 -7.91
CA ILE A 764 -41.76 4.85 -6.82
C ILE A 764 -41.04 4.46 -5.53
N LYS A 765 -41.36 5.14 -4.43
CA LYS A 765 -40.87 4.82 -3.09
C LYS A 765 -41.97 4.28 -2.20
N LYS A 766 -41.59 3.43 -1.25
CA LYS A 766 -42.44 2.86 -0.22
C LYS A 766 -41.88 3.24 1.15
N THR A 767 -42.76 3.66 2.03
CA THR A 767 -42.43 3.92 3.44
C THR A 767 -42.24 2.61 4.20
N ILE A 768 -41.15 2.53 4.96
CA ILE A 768 -40.89 1.50 5.96
C ILE A 768 -40.83 2.13 7.35
N GLU A 769 -41.29 1.37 8.34
CA GLU A 769 -41.26 1.79 9.74
C GLU A 769 -39.91 1.49 10.38
N LYS A 770 -39.47 2.38 11.27
CA LYS A 770 -38.24 2.20 12.07
C LYS A 770 -38.23 0.86 12.81
N SER A 771 -39.37 0.43 13.36
CA SER A 771 -39.49 -0.84 14.05
C SER A 771 -39.31 -2.05 13.14
N GLU A 772 -39.77 -1.97 11.88
CA GLU A 772 -39.58 -3.02 10.88
C GLU A 772 -38.09 -3.18 10.56
N LEU A 773 -37.40 -2.06 10.31
CA LEU A 773 -35.95 -2.04 10.07
C LEU A 773 -35.15 -2.59 11.26
N GLN A 774 -35.49 -2.17 12.48
CA GLN A 774 -34.82 -2.66 13.69
C GLN A 774 -35.06 -4.16 13.91
N SER A 775 -36.28 -4.65 13.70
CA SER A 775 -36.60 -6.09 13.78
C SER A 775 -35.73 -6.89 12.82
N PHE A 776 -35.64 -6.46 11.56
CA PHE A 776 -34.78 -7.10 10.56
C PHE A 776 -33.31 -7.12 11.00
N ILE A 777 -32.77 -5.99 11.46
CA ILE A 777 -31.36 -5.89 11.88
C ILE A 777 -31.09 -6.82 13.08
N LEU A 778 -31.93 -6.80 14.11
CA LEU A 778 -31.74 -7.61 15.32
C LEU A 778 -31.87 -9.11 15.06
N ASN A 779 -32.84 -9.51 14.23
CA ASN A 779 -32.97 -10.90 13.79
C ASN A 779 -31.73 -11.33 13.00
N THR A 780 -31.24 -10.50 12.09
CA THR A 780 -30.02 -10.78 11.33
C THR A 780 -28.81 -10.94 12.26
N ILE A 781 -28.59 -10.00 13.20
CA ILE A 781 -27.52 -10.08 14.21
C ILE A 781 -27.57 -11.42 14.97
N THR A 782 -28.76 -11.87 15.37
CA THR A 782 -28.94 -13.13 16.09
C THR A 782 -28.39 -14.32 15.30
N PHE A 783 -28.66 -14.39 13.99
CA PHE A 783 -28.11 -15.44 13.12
C PHE A 783 -26.61 -15.30 12.88
N LEU A 784 -26.09 -14.08 12.77
CA LEU A 784 -24.65 -13.85 12.64
C LEU A 784 -23.92 -14.30 13.90
N GLU A 785 -24.39 -13.90 15.08
CA GLU A 785 -23.81 -14.28 16.38
C GLU A 785 -23.87 -15.80 16.63
N HIS A 786 -24.97 -16.46 16.26
CA HIS A 786 -25.04 -17.93 16.21
C HIS A 786 -23.94 -18.53 15.33
N SER A 787 -23.76 -17.98 14.13
CA SER A 787 -22.74 -18.44 13.17
C SER A 787 -21.32 -18.19 13.68
N ILE A 788 -21.06 -17.08 14.37
CA ILE A 788 -19.75 -16.81 15.02
C ILE A 788 -19.46 -17.89 16.06
N ASN A 789 -20.42 -18.21 16.92
CA ASN A 789 -20.24 -19.25 17.95
C ASN A 789 -19.98 -20.62 17.34
N ALA A 790 -20.67 -20.98 16.25
CA ALA A 790 -20.46 -22.23 15.52
C ALA A 790 -19.09 -22.32 14.80
N ASN A 791 -18.33 -21.21 14.73
CA ASN A 791 -17.04 -21.14 14.05
C ASN A 791 -15.83 -20.98 14.99
N LYS A 792 -16.03 -21.12 16.30
CA LYS A 792 -14.93 -21.24 17.26
C LYS A 792 -14.30 -22.64 17.14
N ARG A 793 -12.97 -22.70 17.02
CA ARG A 793 -12.18 -23.93 16.98
C ARG A 793 -11.81 -24.42 18.38
N GLU A 794 -11.38 -25.67 18.46
CA GLU A 794 -10.90 -26.29 19.71
C GLU A 794 -9.65 -25.59 20.29
N ASP A 795 -8.81 -25.00 19.43
CA ASP A 795 -7.62 -24.24 19.81
C ASP A 795 -7.93 -22.77 20.21
N ASN A 796 -9.20 -22.41 20.37
CA ASN A 796 -9.72 -21.07 20.64
C ASN A 796 -9.57 -20.05 19.50
N LEU A 797 -9.01 -20.43 18.35
CA LEU A 797 -9.06 -19.61 17.14
C LEU A 797 -10.45 -19.67 16.51
N TYR A 798 -10.67 -18.82 15.51
CA TYR A 798 -11.91 -18.78 14.75
C TYR A 798 -11.66 -19.05 13.26
N HIS A 799 -12.61 -19.73 12.61
CA HIS A 799 -12.52 -19.94 11.17
C HIS A 799 -12.58 -18.60 10.42
N SER A 800 -11.74 -18.48 9.39
CA SER A 800 -11.67 -17.27 8.53
C SER A 800 -12.47 -17.46 7.25
N TYR A 801 -12.19 -18.57 6.57
CA TYR A 801 -12.87 -18.99 5.35
C TYR A 801 -13.27 -20.45 5.46
N ASN A 802 -14.48 -20.75 5.03
CA ASN A 802 -15.05 -22.09 4.98
C ASN A 802 -15.27 -22.50 3.53
N LEU A 803 -15.49 -23.80 3.31
CA LEU A 803 -15.88 -24.35 2.01
C LEU A 803 -17.28 -24.95 2.09
N ILE A 804 -18.08 -24.70 1.06
CA ILE A 804 -19.39 -25.35 0.90
C ILE A 804 -19.40 -26.34 -0.26
N SER A 805 -20.10 -27.45 -0.06
CA SER A 805 -20.52 -28.32 -1.16
C SER A 805 -22.02 -28.23 -1.35
N LEU A 806 -22.42 -27.86 -2.57
CA LEU A 806 -23.80 -27.66 -2.97
C LEU A 806 -24.36 -28.96 -3.54
N ASN A 807 -25.53 -29.39 -3.04
CA ASN A 807 -26.36 -30.38 -3.71
C ASN A 807 -27.81 -29.88 -3.77
N ASN A 808 -28.69 -30.60 -4.48
CA ASN A 808 -30.07 -30.14 -4.70
C ASN A 808 -30.92 -30.02 -3.42
N LYS A 809 -30.52 -30.67 -2.32
CA LYS A 809 -31.29 -30.77 -1.07
C LYS A 809 -30.60 -30.10 0.13
N GLU A 810 -29.28 -29.97 0.12
CA GLU A 810 -28.46 -29.64 1.28
C GLU A 810 -27.25 -28.77 0.89
N ILE A 811 -26.79 -27.96 1.85
CA ILE A 811 -25.49 -27.27 1.80
C ILE A 811 -24.65 -27.77 2.97
N THR A 812 -23.57 -28.49 2.66
CA THR A 812 -22.64 -29.01 3.67
C THR A 812 -21.45 -28.06 3.83
N ILE A 813 -20.92 -27.97 5.06
CA ILE A 813 -19.79 -27.10 5.41
C ILE A 813 -18.55 -27.96 5.69
N SER A 814 -17.41 -27.51 5.18
CA SER A 814 -16.09 -28.02 5.54
C SER A 814 -15.14 -26.85 5.83
N TYR A 815 -14.05 -27.12 6.54
CA TYR A 815 -13.22 -26.09 7.14
C TYR A 815 -11.81 -26.07 6.53
N LEU A 816 -11.22 -24.87 6.52
CA LEU A 816 -9.83 -24.63 6.13
C LEU A 816 -8.93 -24.49 7.38
N PRO A 817 -7.59 -24.57 7.20
CA PRO A 817 -6.64 -24.28 8.27
C PRO A 817 -6.84 -22.89 8.89
N GLU A 818 -6.30 -22.69 10.09
CA GLU A 818 -6.28 -21.40 10.76
C GLU A 818 -5.65 -20.32 9.87
N MET A 819 -6.21 -19.11 9.89
CA MET A 819 -5.66 -17.96 9.18
C MET A 819 -5.70 -16.72 10.07
N LEU A 820 -4.67 -15.87 9.98
CA LEU A 820 -4.55 -14.67 10.82
C LEU A 820 -5.72 -13.70 10.61
N GLU A 821 -6.20 -13.59 9.37
CA GLU A 821 -7.26 -12.65 8.99
C GLU A 821 -8.58 -12.85 9.74
N GLY A 822 -9.02 -14.10 9.96
CA GLY A 822 -10.22 -14.35 10.77
C GLY A 822 -10.04 -13.99 12.24
N GLN A 823 -8.81 -14.04 12.75
CA GLN A 823 -8.51 -13.69 14.14
C GLN A 823 -8.61 -12.18 14.32
N VAL A 824 -8.04 -11.43 13.39
CA VAL A 824 -8.21 -9.97 13.31
C VAL A 824 -9.69 -9.61 13.25
N ALA A 825 -10.43 -10.21 12.32
CA ALA A 825 -11.81 -9.85 12.08
C ALA A 825 -12.74 -10.18 13.25
N VAL A 826 -12.57 -11.33 13.92
CA VAL A 826 -13.38 -11.67 15.10
C VAL A 826 -13.03 -10.80 16.32
N LEU A 827 -11.75 -10.45 16.53
CA LEU A 827 -11.33 -9.48 17.55
C LEU A 827 -11.95 -8.11 17.29
N SER A 828 -12.05 -7.70 16.02
CA SER A 828 -12.70 -6.44 15.62
C SER A 828 -14.22 -6.49 15.60
N SER A 829 -14.88 -7.63 15.82
CA SER A 829 -16.35 -7.78 15.67
C SER A 829 -17.18 -7.05 16.74
N GLY A 830 -16.55 -6.71 17.87
CA GLY A 830 -17.21 -6.21 19.08
C GLY A 830 -18.13 -7.22 19.76
N TYR A 831 -18.09 -8.51 19.37
CA TYR A 831 -18.95 -9.57 19.94
C TYR A 831 -18.28 -10.34 21.06
N ILE A 832 -17.00 -10.68 20.90
CA ILE A 832 -16.27 -11.48 21.88
C ILE A 832 -15.84 -10.63 23.08
N SER A 833 -15.92 -11.22 24.28
CA SER A 833 -15.54 -10.55 25.54
C SER A 833 -14.03 -10.44 25.69
N SER A 834 -13.55 -9.55 26.56
CA SER A 834 -12.12 -9.39 26.88
C SER A 834 -11.45 -10.71 27.28
N LYS A 835 -12.15 -11.55 28.05
CA LYS A 835 -11.68 -12.89 28.43
C LYS A 835 -11.52 -13.82 27.22
N ASN A 836 -12.50 -13.86 26.33
CA ASN A 836 -12.42 -14.70 25.13
C ASN A 836 -11.37 -14.19 24.14
N SER A 837 -11.20 -12.86 24.04
CA SER A 837 -10.12 -12.25 23.26
C SER A 837 -8.75 -12.64 23.77
N LEU A 838 -8.54 -12.65 25.10
CA LEU A 838 -7.28 -13.13 25.70
C LEU A 838 -7.02 -14.60 25.36
N GLN A 839 -8.02 -15.48 25.54
CA GLN A 839 -7.89 -16.90 25.18
C GLN A 839 -7.55 -17.12 23.70
N LEU A 840 -8.15 -16.32 22.81
CA LEU A 840 -7.84 -16.35 21.38
C LEU A 840 -6.39 -15.92 21.13
N LEU A 841 -5.91 -14.85 21.77
CA LEU A 841 -4.54 -14.35 21.61
C LEU A 841 -3.50 -15.34 22.16
N ASP A 842 -3.79 -16.01 23.27
CA ASP A 842 -2.96 -17.10 23.80
C ASP A 842 -2.91 -18.27 22.81
N GLY A 843 -4.06 -18.66 22.24
CA GLY A 843 -4.15 -19.67 21.18
C GLY A 843 -3.37 -19.27 19.92
N LEU A 844 -3.49 -18.02 19.50
CA LEU A 844 -2.80 -17.46 18.33
C LEU A 844 -1.28 -17.50 18.53
N LYS A 845 -0.80 -17.11 19.71
CA LYS A 845 0.62 -17.17 20.07
C LYS A 845 1.16 -18.60 20.07
N ALA A 846 0.35 -19.56 20.51
CA ALA A 846 0.71 -20.99 20.53
C ALA A 846 0.58 -21.70 19.17
N SER A 847 -0.11 -21.07 18.21
CA SER A 847 -0.44 -21.68 16.91
C SER A 847 0.75 -21.78 15.93
N ALA A 848 0.53 -22.51 14.83
CA ALA A 848 1.46 -22.58 13.72
C ALA A 848 1.62 -21.26 12.93
N LEU A 849 0.79 -20.24 13.23
CA LEU A 849 0.91 -18.92 12.64
C LEU A 849 2.09 -18.13 13.24
N PHE A 850 2.52 -18.45 14.46
CA PHE A 850 3.60 -17.72 15.10
C PHE A 850 4.98 -18.11 14.53
N ARG A 851 5.62 -17.19 13.82
CA ARG A 851 6.93 -17.34 13.20
C ARG A 851 8.03 -16.81 14.14
N LYS A 852 8.86 -17.71 14.65
CA LYS A 852 9.79 -17.47 15.77
C LYS A 852 10.96 -16.52 15.46
N ASP A 853 11.59 -16.64 14.29
CA ASP A 853 12.77 -15.84 13.93
C ASP A 853 12.46 -14.33 13.87
N GLN A 854 11.28 -13.98 13.36
CA GLN A 854 10.77 -12.62 13.27
C GLN A 854 9.84 -12.23 14.43
N TYR A 855 9.52 -13.17 15.32
CA TYR A 855 8.61 -12.99 16.45
C TYR A 855 7.26 -12.37 16.07
N SER A 856 6.67 -12.83 14.97
CA SER A 856 5.43 -12.26 14.39
C SER A 856 4.58 -13.36 13.73
N TYR A 857 3.52 -13.00 13.01
CA TYR A 857 2.49 -13.93 12.55
C TYR A 857 2.44 -14.09 11.02
N LEU A 858 2.31 -15.34 10.56
CA LEU A 858 2.01 -15.72 9.18
C LEU A 858 0.52 -15.52 8.88
N LEU A 859 0.16 -15.42 7.59
CA LEU A 859 -1.24 -15.41 7.18
C LEU A 859 -1.94 -16.76 7.38
N TYR A 860 -1.23 -17.85 7.16
CA TYR A 860 -1.67 -19.24 7.33
C TYR A 860 -0.44 -20.13 7.61
N PRO A 861 -0.63 -21.36 8.10
CA PRO A 861 0.48 -22.23 8.46
C PRO A 861 1.44 -22.47 7.29
N ASN A 862 2.74 -22.43 7.59
CA ASN A 862 3.73 -22.90 6.64
C ASN A 862 3.58 -24.43 6.46
N LYS A 863 3.78 -24.94 5.24
CA LYS A 863 3.66 -26.37 4.93
C LYS A 863 4.71 -26.81 3.93
N GLU A 864 5.10 -28.08 4.04
CA GLU A 864 5.97 -28.71 3.05
C GLU A 864 5.17 -29.10 1.82
N LEU A 865 5.62 -28.68 0.64
CA LEU A 865 5.07 -29.12 -0.64
C LEU A 865 5.81 -30.36 -1.12
N SER A 866 5.09 -31.28 -1.75
CA SER A 866 5.69 -32.47 -2.35
C SER A 866 6.82 -32.07 -3.31
N ARG A 867 7.99 -32.68 -3.12
CA ARG A 867 9.11 -32.56 -4.06
C ARG A 867 8.64 -32.98 -5.46
N PHE A 868 9.30 -32.44 -6.48
CA PHE A 868 8.96 -32.70 -7.88
C PHE A 868 8.82 -34.21 -8.20
N VAL A 869 9.79 -35.02 -7.75
CA VAL A 869 9.82 -36.48 -7.96
C VAL A 869 8.68 -37.25 -7.27
N ALA A 870 8.05 -36.66 -6.26
CA ALA A 870 6.98 -37.29 -5.48
C ALA A 870 5.58 -36.86 -5.95
N LYS A 871 5.46 -35.71 -6.63
CA LYS A 871 4.18 -35.02 -6.88
C LYS A 871 3.22 -35.76 -7.82
N ASN A 872 3.73 -36.52 -8.78
CA ASN A 872 2.93 -37.15 -9.85
C ASN A 872 3.24 -38.64 -9.93
N ASN A 873 2.81 -39.43 -8.95
CA ASN A 873 3.01 -40.88 -8.96
C ASN A 873 1.66 -41.59 -8.78
N ILE A 874 1.30 -42.42 -9.75
CA ILE A 874 0.07 -43.21 -9.73
C ILE A 874 0.39 -44.58 -9.15
N ALA A 875 -0.33 -44.99 -8.12
CA ALA A 875 -0.21 -46.33 -7.56
C ALA A 875 -0.53 -47.40 -8.61
N ALA A 876 0.28 -48.46 -8.69
CA ALA A 876 0.14 -49.53 -9.68
C ALA A 876 -1.28 -50.13 -9.70
N GLU A 877 -1.91 -50.29 -8.53
CA GLU A 877 -3.29 -50.78 -8.40
C GLU A 877 -4.32 -49.90 -9.16
N LYS A 878 -4.15 -48.57 -9.16
CA LYS A 878 -5.04 -47.66 -9.89
C LYS A 878 -4.86 -47.77 -11.40
N VAL A 879 -3.65 -48.08 -11.85
CA VAL A 879 -3.29 -48.34 -13.25
C VAL A 879 -3.87 -49.67 -13.71
N GLU A 880 -3.74 -50.72 -12.90
CA GLU A 880 -4.26 -52.06 -13.19
C GLU A 880 -5.79 -52.09 -13.28
N ASN A 881 -6.45 -51.24 -12.50
CA ASN A 881 -7.91 -51.13 -12.50
C ASN A 881 -8.49 -50.30 -13.67
N SER A 882 -7.67 -49.72 -14.56
CA SER A 882 -8.14 -48.99 -15.75
C SER A 882 -7.73 -49.72 -17.03
N LYS A 883 -8.74 -50.20 -17.77
CA LYS A 883 -8.54 -50.86 -19.08
C LYS A 883 -8.02 -49.88 -20.12
N LEU A 884 -8.47 -48.62 -20.09
CA LEU A 884 -7.95 -47.56 -20.96
C LEU A 884 -6.44 -47.39 -20.75
N VAL A 885 -6.02 -47.20 -19.49
CA VAL A 885 -4.61 -47.00 -19.15
C VAL A 885 -3.76 -48.19 -19.58
N GLN A 886 -4.19 -49.41 -19.29
CA GLN A 886 -3.47 -50.62 -19.71
C GLN A 886 -3.29 -50.68 -21.23
N GLN A 887 -4.33 -50.30 -21.98
CA GLN A 887 -4.25 -50.27 -23.45
C GLN A 887 -3.32 -49.16 -23.94
N LEU A 888 -3.38 -47.96 -23.36
CA LEU A 888 -2.47 -46.86 -23.70
C LEU A 888 -1.01 -47.25 -23.47
N LEU A 889 -0.71 -47.95 -22.36
CA LEU A 889 0.63 -48.44 -22.07
C LEU A 889 1.11 -49.52 -23.07
N LYS A 890 0.22 -50.43 -23.50
CA LYS A 890 0.53 -51.41 -24.56
C LYS A 890 0.83 -50.76 -25.90
N ASP A 891 0.12 -49.69 -26.21
CA ASP A 891 0.25 -48.96 -27.47
C ASP A 891 1.36 -47.90 -27.43
N ASN A 892 2.13 -47.80 -26.33
CA ASN A 892 3.12 -46.75 -26.07
C ASN A 892 2.57 -45.33 -26.25
N ASN A 893 1.29 -45.12 -25.89
CA ASN A 893 0.62 -43.82 -25.98
C ASN A 893 0.76 -43.03 -24.67
N SER A 894 1.57 -41.97 -24.70
CA SER A 894 1.86 -41.11 -23.55
C SER A 894 0.90 -39.94 -23.34
N GLN A 895 -0.19 -39.83 -24.12
CA GLN A 895 -1.09 -38.67 -24.05
C GLN A 895 -1.77 -38.50 -22.68
N ILE A 896 -2.04 -39.61 -21.97
CA ILE A 896 -2.66 -39.60 -20.63
C ILE A 896 -1.67 -40.03 -19.55
N ILE A 897 -0.89 -41.09 -19.82
CA ILE A 897 -0.08 -41.78 -18.83
C ILE A 897 1.29 -42.17 -19.40
N GLU A 898 2.32 -42.10 -18.58
CA GLU A 898 3.68 -42.54 -18.88
C GLU A 898 4.13 -43.58 -17.87
N LYS A 899 4.98 -44.53 -18.30
CA LYS A 899 5.67 -45.49 -17.43
C LYS A 899 7.16 -45.20 -17.47
N ASP A 900 7.77 -44.97 -16.31
CA ASP A 900 9.21 -44.72 -16.22
C ASP A 900 10.04 -46.01 -16.37
N CYS A 901 11.37 -45.85 -16.43
CA CYS A 901 12.31 -46.97 -16.56
C CYS A 901 12.39 -47.89 -15.33
N LEU A 902 11.85 -47.46 -14.18
CA LEU A 902 11.78 -48.24 -12.94
C LEU A 902 10.41 -48.92 -12.78
N GLY A 903 9.47 -48.63 -13.67
CA GLY A 903 8.13 -49.19 -13.71
C GLY A 903 7.06 -48.38 -12.96
N ASN A 904 7.36 -47.17 -12.49
CA ASN A 904 6.36 -46.27 -11.91
C ASN A 904 5.52 -45.60 -13.00
N TYR A 905 4.37 -45.07 -12.61
CA TYR A 905 3.39 -44.50 -13.52
C TYR A 905 3.11 -43.03 -13.20
N HIS A 906 2.99 -42.22 -14.23
CA HIS A 906 2.81 -40.77 -14.11
C HIS A 906 1.71 -40.31 -15.06
N PHE A 907 0.90 -39.33 -14.65
CA PHE A 907 0.09 -38.60 -15.62
C PHE A 907 0.99 -37.78 -16.56
N ASN A 908 0.52 -37.49 -17.77
CA ASN A 908 1.26 -36.66 -18.73
C ASN A 908 1.71 -35.31 -18.10
N GLY A 909 2.97 -34.94 -18.31
CA GLY A 909 3.58 -33.75 -17.72
C GLY A 909 2.97 -32.41 -18.16
N ASN A 910 2.17 -32.38 -19.23
CA ASN A 910 1.48 -31.18 -19.71
C ASN A 910 0.17 -30.91 -18.98
N PHE A 911 -0.28 -31.78 -18.07
CA PHE A 911 -1.53 -31.57 -17.35
C PHE A 911 -1.36 -30.58 -16.21
N ASN A 912 -2.18 -29.52 -16.24
CA ASN A 912 -2.22 -28.54 -15.16
C ASN A 912 -3.37 -28.83 -14.18
N ASN A 913 -4.47 -29.41 -14.65
CA ASN A 913 -5.65 -29.72 -13.85
C ASN A 913 -6.54 -30.78 -14.55
N ALA A 914 -7.70 -31.07 -13.95
CA ALA A 914 -8.63 -32.07 -14.48
C ALA A 914 -9.21 -31.69 -15.86
N ASN A 915 -9.25 -30.40 -16.24
CA ASN A 915 -9.69 -30.01 -17.58
C ASN A 915 -8.65 -30.36 -18.65
N SER A 916 -7.34 -30.27 -18.33
CA SER A 916 -6.28 -30.80 -19.21
C SER A 916 -6.49 -32.29 -19.46
N LEU A 917 -6.78 -33.07 -18.40
CA LEU A 917 -7.08 -34.50 -18.52
C LEU A 917 -8.35 -34.74 -19.34
N LYS A 918 -9.44 -34.00 -19.10
CA LYS A 918 -10.69 -34.12 -19.90
C LYS A 918 -10.43 -33.82 -21.38
N ALA A 919 -9.70 -32.75 -21.69
CA ALA A 919 -9.37 -32.36 -23.06
C ALA A 919 -8.51 -33.44 -23.75
N ALA A 920 -7.51 -33.97 -23.05
CA ALA A 920 -6.67 -35.05 -23.57
C ALA A 920 -7.45 -36.35 -23.79
N LEU A 921 -8.35 -36.72 -22.87
CA LEU A 921 -9.26 -37.87 -23.03
C LEU A 921 -10.18 -37.69 -24.24
N SER A 922 -10.70 -36.48 -24.47
CA SER A 922 -11.52 -36.14 -25.63
C SER A 922 -10.75 -36.16 -26.95
N ALA A 923 -9.45 -35.83 -26.92
CA ALA A 923 -8.58 -35.83 -28.09
C ALA A 923 -8.07 -37.22 -28.51
N LEU A 924 -8.28 -38.26 -27.69
CA LEU A 924 -7.85 -39.62 -28.02
C LEU A 924 -8.54 -40.15 -29.29
N PRO A 925 -7.83 -40.92 -30.14
CA PRO A 925 -8.41 -41.53 -31.34
C PRO A 925 -9.69 -42.33 -31.07
N LYS A 926 -10.56 -42.42 -32.10
CA LYS A 926 -11.85 -43.13 -32.01
C LYS A 926 -11.74 -44.57 -31.50
N THR A 927 -10.60 -45.23 -31.71
CA THR A 927 -10.31 -46.57 -31.22
C THR A 927 -10.37 -46.70 -29.69
N TYR A 928 -10.12 -45.61 -28.93
CA TYR A 928 -10.15 -45.60 -27.47
C TYR A 928 -11.47 -45.12 -26.86
N GLN A 929 -12.40 -44.58 -27.65
CA GLN A 929 -13.58 -43.87 -27.12
C GLN A 929 -14.45 -44.73 -26.19
N LYS A 930 -14.69 -46.00 -26.54
CA LYS A 930 -15.42 -46.94 -25.65
C LYS A 930 -14.72 -47.15 -24.31
N LEU A 931 -13.39 -47.12 -24.27
CA LEU A 931 -12.60 -47.25 -23.04
C LEU A 931 -12.59 -45.92 -22.27
N VAL A 932 -12.57 -44.78 -22.95
CA VAL A 932 -12.73 -43.44 -22.35
C VAL A 932 -14.07 -43.31 -21.65
N GLU A 933 -15.18 -43.64 -22.32
CA GLU A 933 -16.52 -43.60 -21.71
C GLU A 933 -16.61 -44.43 -20.43
N LYS A 934 -15.93 -45.58 -20.39
CA LYS A 934 -15.91 -46.47 -19.24
C LYS A 934 -15.04 -45.96 -18.08
N ASP A 935 -13.82 -45.51 -18.36
CA ASP A 935 -12.79 -45.28 -17.34
C ASP A 935 -12.62 -43.80 -16.96
N LYS A 936 -13.26 -42.86 -17.68
CA LYS A 936 -13.09 -41.40 -17.50
C LYS A 936 -13.30 -40.95 -16.05
N GLU A 937 -14.40 -41.34 -15.41
CA GLU A 937 -14.69 -40.92 -14.03
C GLU A 937 -13.66 -41.46 -13.05
N GLN A 938 -13.25 -42.73 -13.19
CA GLN A 938 -12.21 -43.33 -12.36
C GLN A 938 -10.85 -42.62 -12.53
N LEU A 939 -10.50 -42.21 -13.75
CA LEU A 939 -9.29 -41.44 -14.01
C LEU A 939 -9.34 -40.03 -13.43
N LEU A 940 -10.49 -39.37 -13.50
CA LEU A 940 -10.69 -38.07 -12.85
C LEU A 940 -10.58 -38.19 -11.32
N ILE A 941 -11.14 -39.25 -10.73
CA ILE A 941 -10.99 -39.56 -9.30
C ILE A 941 -9.53 -39.84 -8.95
N THR A 942 -8.82 -40.62 -9.77
CA THR A 942 -7.40 -40.94 -9.54
C THR A 942 -6.53 -39.69 -9.63
N PHE A 943 -6.74 -38.87 -10.66
CA PHE A 943 -6.08 -37.57 -10.83
C PHE A 943 -6.34 -36.67 -9.61
N GLU A 944 -7.59 -36.55 -9.18
CA GLU A 944 -7.94 -35.77 -7.99
C GLU A 944 -7.33 -36.33 -6.70
N SER A 945 -7.23 -37.65 -6.55
CA SER A 945 -6.64 -38.26 -5.35
C SER A 945 -5.13 -38.00 -5.22
N ILE A 946 -4.43 -37.78 -6.34
CA ILE A 946 -3.00 -37.47 -6.37
C ILE A 946 -2.77 -35.97 -6.14
N PHE A 947 -3.54 -35.12 -6.82
CA PHE A 947 -3.30 -33.67 -6.81
C PHE A 947 -4.13 -32.89 -5.79
N ASN A 948 -5.22 -33.46 -5.28
CA ASN A 948 -6.11 -32.88 -4.27
C ASN A 948 -6.52 -31.42 -4.59
N HIS A 949 -6.90 -31.16 -5.85
CA HIS A 949 -7.23 -29.80 -6.31
C HIS A 949 -8.47 -29.23 -5.63
N LYS A 950 -9.36 -30.05 -5.05
CA LYS A 950 -10.47 -29.58 -4.22
C LYS A 950 -10.01 -28.76 -3.02
N SER A 951 -8.80 -29.02 -2.50
CA SER A 951 -8.19 -28.26 -1.40
C SER A 951 -7.41 -27.02 -1.85
N PHE A 952 -7.33 -26.76 -3.16
CA PHE A 952 -6.59 -25.62 -3.71
C PHE A 952 -7.35 -24.32 -3.45
N THR A 953 -6.82 -23.50 -2.56
CA THR A 953 -7.39 -22.20 -2.20
C THR A 953 -6.85 -21.05 -3.06
N GLY A 954 -5.79 -21.29 -3.84
CA GLY A 954 -5.14 -20.31 -4.70
C GLY A 954 -3.61 -20.46 -4.64
N ARG A 955 -2.90 -19.48 -5.21
CA ARG A 955 -1.42 -19.47 -5.25
C ARG A 955 -0.76 -19.40 -3.87
N SER A 956 -1.48 -18.93 -2.86
CA SER A 956 -1.11 -18.85 -1.43
C SER A 956 -0.35 -20.07 -0.94
N GLY A 957 -0.90 -21.26 -1.18
CA GLY A 957 -0.36 -22.54 -0.74
C GLY A 957 0.67 -23.16 -1.67
N THR A 958 1.14 -22.45 -2.69
CA THR A 958 2.01 -23.01 -3.76
C THR A 958 3.22 -22.15 -4.13
N PHE A 959 3.50 -21.08 -3.40
CA PHE A 959 4.67 -20.20 -3.60
C PHE A 959 5.25 -19.71 -2.26
N PHE A 960 6.43 -19.08 -2.29
CA PHE A 960 7.30 -18.86 -1.11
C PHE A 960 7.66 -17.39 -0.84
N GLY A 961 6.90 -16.45 -1.39
CA GLY A 961 7.08 -15.00 -1.20
C GLY A 961 5.73 -14.29 -1.24
N TYR A 962 5.71 -12.97 -1.04
CA TYR A 962 4.46 -12.19 -0.95
C TYR A 962 3.54 -12.73 0.15
N GLU A 963 2.31 -13.13 -0.18
CA GLU A 963 1.37 -13.77 0.75
C GLU A 963 1.75 -15.23 1.05
N GLY A 964 2.69 -15.84 0.32
CA GLY A 964 2.94 -17.28 0.31
C GLY A 964 3.47 -17.93 1.58
N LEU A 965 3.80 -19.22 1.45
CA LEU A 965 4.21 -20.08 2.55
C LEU A 965 5.44 -19.55 3.30
N GLY A 966 5.32 -19.44 4.62
CA GLY A 966 6.37 -18.93 5.50
C GLY A 966 6.60 -17.41 5.46
N SER A 967 5.81 -16.67 4.68
CA SER A 967 5.90 -15.21 4.57
C SER A 967 5.01 -14.49 5.59
N ILE A 968 5.57 -13.48 6.26
CA ILE A 968 4.79 -12.54 7.06
C ILE A 968 4.31 -11.43 6.12
N TYR A 969 3.01 -11.14 6.13
CA TYR A 969 2.43 -10.00 5.41
C TYR A 969 2.05 -8.91 6.40
N TRP A 970 2.83 -7.83 6.44
CA TRP A 970 2.85 -6.90 7.58
C TRP A 970 1.56 -6.10 7.75
N HIS A 971 0.82 -5.83 6.68
CA HIS A 971 -0.47 -5.16 6.80
C HIS A 971 -1.46 -5.92 7.69
N MET A 972 -1.52 -7.26 7.57
CA MET A 972 -2.42 -8.06 8.41
C MET A 972 -1.97 -8.09 9.88
N VAL A 973 -0.65 -8.07 10.13
CA VAL A 973 -0.10 -7.96 11.49
C VAL A 973 -0.43 -6.61 12.13
N SER A 974 -0.34 -5.51 11.38
CA SER A 974 -0.73 -4.20 11.91
C SER A 974 -2.25 -4.06 12.10
N LYS A 975 -3.08 -4.74 11.29
CA LYS A 975 -4.53 -4.88 11.58
C LYS A 975 -4.77 -5.64 12.89
N LEU A 976 -3.99 -6.69 13.16
CA LEU A 976 -4.03 -7.39 14.45
C LEU A 976 -3.65 -6.44 15.59
N ALA A 977 -2.58 -5.66 15.45
CA ALA A 977 -2.17 -4.69 16.46
C ALA A 977 -3.30 -3.71 16.79
N LEU A 978 -3.95 -3.15 15.76
CA LEU A 978 -5.09 -2.23 15.93
C LEU A 978 -6.30 -2.91 16.58
N ALA A 979 -6.64 -4.13 16.17
CA ALA A 979 -7.75 -4.89 16.77
C ALA A 979 -7.49 -5.20 18.25
N VAL A 980 -6.28 -5.63 18.60
CA VAL A 980 -5.89 -5.89 20.00
C VAL A 980 -5.86 -4.60 20.81
N GLN A 981 -5.45 -3.48 20.21
CA GLN A 981 -5.54 -2.17 20.85
C GLN A 981 -6.99 -1.79 21.18
N GLU A 982 -7.92 -1.93 20.24
CA GLU A 982 -9.35 -1.67 20.47
C GLU A 982 -9.87 -2.50 21.66
N ILE A 983 -9.45 -3.77 21.77
CA ILE A 983 -9.79 -4.65 22.90
C ILE A 983 -9.18 -4.15 24.22
N CYS A 984 -7.90 -3.76 24.23
CA CYS A 984 -7.24 -3.22 25.42
C CYS A 984 -7.97 -1.97 25.93
N ILE A 985 -8.26 -1.03 25.02
CA ILE A 985 -8.97 0.22 25.34
C ILE A 985 -10.36 -0.10 25.88
N ASN A 986 -11.09 -1.05 25.27
CA ASN A 986 -12.39 -1.46 25.76
C ASN A 986 -12.31 -2.08 27.17
N ALA A 987 -11.35 -2.98 27.42
CA ALA A 987 -11.15 -3.62 28.72
C ALA A 987 -10.83 -2.60 29.82
N ILE A 988 -10.00 -1.59 29.51
CA ILE A 988 -9.70 -0.46 30.42
C ILE A 988 -10.97 0.36 30.69
N ASN A 989 -11.70 0.76 29.65
CA ASN A 989 -12.89 1.60 29.78
C ASN A 989 -14.03 0.92 30.55
N THR A 990 -14.15 -0.41 30.42
CA THR A 990 -15.16 -1.23 31.10
C THR A 990 -14.73 -1.71 32.48
N LYS A 991 -13.50 -1.37 32.92
CA LYS A 991 -12.93 -1.77 34.22
C LYS A 991 -12.93 -3.28 34.41
N GLU A 992 -12.48 -4.00 33.39
CA GLU A 992 -12.26 -5.45 33.47
C GLU A 992 -11.22 -5.82 34.54
N ASN A 993 -11.09 -7.12 34.82
CA ASN A 993 -10.08 -7.61 35.75
C ASN A 993 -8.68 -7.09 35.38
N PRO A 994 -7.94 -6.44 36.30
CA PRO A 994 -6.61 -5.89 36.05
C PRO A 994 -5.62 -6.89 35.44
N GLU A 995 -5.70 -8.17 35.82
CA GLU A 995 -4.86 -9.24 35.29
C GLU A 995 -5.14 -9.51 33.81
N ILE A 996 -6.41 -9.47 33.40
CA ILE A 996 -6.80 -9.61 31.98
C ILE A 996 -6.31 -8.40 31.18
N ILE A 997 -6.45 -7.19 31.73
CA ILE A 997 -5.96 -5.96 31.09
C ILE A 997 -4.45 -6.03 30.87
N GLU A 998 -3.68 -6.40 31.89
CA GLU A 998 -2.22 -6.50 31.81
C GLU A 998 -1.78 -7.51 30.74
N GLN A 999 -2.41 -8.68 30.67
CA GLN A 999 -2.09 -9.71 29.67
C GLN A 999 -2.46 -9.29 28.24
N LEU A 1000 -3.60 -8.61 28.04
CA LEU A 1000 -3.98 -8.05 26.74
C LEU A 1000 -2.96 -7.00 26.27
N ILE A 1001 -2.54 -6.11 27.18
CA ILE A 1001 -1.50 -5.09 26.91
C ILE A 1001 -0.16 -5.77 26.58
N ALA A 1002 0.19 -6.85 27.26
CA ALA A 1002 1.40 -7.61 26.95
C ALA A 1002 1.35 -8.21 25.53
N HIS A 1003 0.21 -8.77 25.11
CA HIS A 1003 0.02 -9.22 23.73
C HIS A 1003 0.14 -8.08 22.72
N TYR A 1004 -0.49 -6.92 23.00
CA TYR A 1004 -0.38 -5.73 22.15
C TYR A 1004 1.08 -5.34 21.91
N TYR A 1005 1.88 -5.18 22.97
CA TYR A 1005 3.28 -4.79 22.82
C TYR A 1005 4.14 -5.88 22.18
N GLN A 1006 3.86 -7.17 22.40
CA GLN A 1006 4.56 -8.24 21.68
C GLN A 1006 4.30 -8.19 20.17
N ILE A 1007 3.06 -7.89 19.75
CA ILE A 1007 2.71 -7.72 18.33
C ILE A 1007 3.42 -6.48 17.78
N ASN A 1008 3.38 -5.35 18.51
CA ASN A 1008 4.05 -4.12 18.13
C ASN A 1008 5.57 -4.29 17.98
N ASP A 1009 6.22 -4.95 18.93
CA ASP A 1009 7.66 -5.25 18.86
C ASP A 1009 7.98 -6.21 17.69
N GLY A 1010 7.03 -7.10 17.36
CA GLY A 1010 7.06 -7.96 16.17
C GLY A 1010 7.07 -7.20 14.83
N ILE A 1011 6.41 -6.02 14.74
CA ILE A 1011 6.48 -5.13 13.56
C ILE A 1011 7.92 -4.74 13.26
N GLY A 1012 8.73 -4.53 14.30
CA GLY A 1012 10.18 -4.60 14.18
C GLY A 1012 10.93 -3.28 14.06
N VAL A 1013 10.35 -2.16 14.49
CA VAL A 1013 11.03 -0.84 14.53
C VAL A 1013 12.36 -0.88 15.30
N HIS A 1014 12.45 -1.73 16.33
CA HIS A 1014 13.64 -1.92 17.17
C HIS A 1014 14.47 -3.15 16.83
N LYS A 1015 14.16 -3.87 15.74
CA LYS A 1015 15.00 -4.98 15.28
C LYS A 1015 16.34 -4.45 14.77
N SER A 1016 17.38 -5.29 14.83
CA SER A 1016 18.61 -4.97 14.12
C SER A 1016 18.34 -4.86 12.61
N PRO A 1017 19.10 -4.03 11.87
CA PRO A 1017 18.95 -3.96 10.42
C PRO A 1017 19.14 -5.31 9.73
N GLU A 1018 20.00 -6.18 10.27
CA GLU A 1018 20.23 -7.54 9.76
C GLU A 1018 18.98 -8.42 9.89
N LEU A 1019 18.32 -8.40 11.06
CA LEU A 1019 17.10 -9.20 11.28
C LEU A 1019 15.91 -8.64 10.48
N TYR A 1020 15.75 -7.31 10.44
CA TYR A 1020 14.71 -6.67 9.63
C TYR A 1020 14.98 -6.86 8.12
N GLY A 1021 16.26 -6.81 7.76
CA GLY A 1021 16.77 -6.87 6.39
C GLY A 1021 16.67 -5.56 5.60
N ALA A 1022 16.49 -4.43 6.28
CA ALA A 1022 16.45 -3.08 5.72
C ALA A 1022 16.59 -2.04 6.84
N PHE A 1023 16.30 -0.76 6.57
CA PHE A 1023 16.08 0.25 7.62
C PHE A 1023 14.81 -0.10 8.42
N PRO A 1024 14.89 -0.36 9.74
CA PRO A 1024 13.72 -0.74 10.55
C PRO A 1024 12.61 0.33 10.61
N THR A 1025 12.95 1.58 10.34
CA THR A 1025 12.02 2.71 10.31
C THR A 1025 11.17 2.76 9.04
N ASP A 1026 11.48 1.97 8.01
CA ASP A 1026 10.76 2.00 6.74
C ASP A 1026 9.73 0.86 6.65
N PRO A 1027 8.47 1.13 6.27
CA PRO A 1027 7.48 0.09 6.05
C PRO A 1027 7.76 -0.72 4.78
N TYR A 1028 7.44 -2.01 4.85
CA TYR A 1028 7.56 -2.98 3.76
C TYR A 1028 6.32 -3.88 3.74
N SER A 1029 5.91 -4.38 2.56
CA SER A 1029 4.70 -5.20 2.47
C SER A 1029 4.85 -6.56 3.17
N HIS A 1030 5.99 -7.24 3.00
CA HIS A 1030 6.15 -8.61 3.49
C HIS A 1030 7.61 -8.98 3.82
N THR A 1031 7.78 -10.06 4.57
CA THR A 1031 9.08 -10.68 4.86
C THR A 1031 8.97 -12.20 4.65
N PRO A 1032 9.54 -12.76 3.57
CA PRO A 1032 9.46 -14.19 3.28
C PRO A 1032 10.34 -15.02 4.21
N ALA A 1033 10.28 -16.35 4.11
CA ALA A 1033 11.06 -17.24 4.98
C ALA A 1033 12.59 -17.07 4.79
N GLY A 1034 13.04 -16.86 3.55
CA GLY A 1034 14.47 -16.85 3.18
C GLY A 1034 15.09 -15.48 2.90
N LYS A 1035 14.38 -14.37 3.18
CA LYS A 1035 14.90 -13.00 2.98
C LYS A 1035 14.38 -12.07 4.08
N GLY A 1036 14.99 -10.89 4.18
CA GLY A 1036 14.46 -9.77 4.96
C GLY A 1036 13.27 -9.07 4.32
N ALA A 1037 12.93 -7.88 4.80
CA ALA A 1037 11.81 -7.05 4.33
C ALA A 1037 11.84 -6.79 2.81
N GLN A 1038 10.69 -6.94 2.14
CA GLN A 1038 10.52 -6.80 0.69
C GLN A 1038 9.36 -5.85 0.35
N GLN A 1039 9.51 -5.15 -0.78
CA GLN A 1039 8.59 -4.13 -1.30
C GLN A 1039 8.42 -2.87 -0.41
N PRO A 1040 9.30 -1.86 -0.54
CA PRO A 1040 9.31 -0.69 0.35
C PRO A 1040 8.11 0.25 0.16
N GLY A 1041 7.80 1.03 1.18
CA GLY A 1041 7.02 2.26 1.10
C GLY A 1041 5.51 2.08 1.25
N MET A 1042 4.77 2.29 0.16
CA MET A 1042 3.30 2.50 0.14
C MET A 1042 2.48 1.21 0.35
N THR A 1043 2.64 0.56 1.50
CA THR A 1043 1.79 -0.56 1.97
C THR A 1043 0.63 -0.03 2.83
N GLY A 1044 -0.53 -0.72 2.80
CA GLY A 1044 -1.67 -0.39 3.66
C GLY A 1044 -1.38 -0.55 5.15
N GLN A 1045 -0.27 -1.19 5.53
CA GLN A 1045 0.22 -1.29 6.90
C GLN A 1045 0.27 0.08 7.60
N VAL A 1046 0.75 1.11 6.89
CA VAL A 1046 1.06 2.40 7.49
C VAL A 1046 -0.16 3.07 8.11
N LYS A 1047 -1.35 2.89 7.52
CA LYS A 1047 -2.58 3.49 8.05
C LYS A 1047 -2.99 2.86 9.38
N GLU A 1048 -2.77 1.55 9.53
CA GLU A 1048 -3.09 0.83 10.77
C GLU A 1048 -2.14 1.26 11.89
N ASP A 1049 -0.85 1.42 11.56
CA ASP A 1049 0.18 1.88 12.50
C ASP A 1049 -0.06 3.33 12.94
N ILE A 1050 -0.57 4.22 12.06
CA ILE A 1050 -0.96 5.60 12.42
C ILE A 1050 -2.10 5.60 13.43
N LEU A 1051 -3.17 4.85 13.15
CA LEU A 1051 -4.32 4.73 14.05
C LEU A 1051 -3.90 4.11 15.39
N SER A 1052 -3.06 3.08 15.34
CA SER A 1052 -2.48 2.47 16.54
C SER A 1052 -1.67 3.48 17.33
N ARG A 1053 -0.86 4.33 16.67
CA ARG A 1053 -0.08 5.35 17.35
C ARG A 1053 -0.94 6.39 18.07
N PHE A 1054 -2.04 6.85 17.45
CA PHE A 1054 -2.97 7.75 18.12
C PHE A 1054 -3.67 7.08 19.32
N GLY A 1055 -3.99 5.78 19.21
CA GLY A 1055 -4.49 5.00 20.34
C GLY A 1055 -3.48 4.81 21.48
N GLU A 1056 -2.19 4.63 21.18
CA GLU A 1056 -1.12 4.59 22.20
C GLU A 1056 -0.99 5.91 22.94
N LEU A 1057 -0.99 7.02 22.19
CA LEU A 1057 -0.97 8.38 22.74
C LEU A 1057 -2.26 8.71 23.50
N GLY A 1058 -3.31 7.89 23.35
CA GLY A 1058 -4.57 8.03 24.04
C GLY A 1058 -5.45 9.14 23.50
N VAL A 1059 -5.28 9.56 22.25
CA VAL A 1059 -6.19 10.54 21.63
C VAL A 1059 -7.44 9.81 21.17
N ASP A 1060 -8.55 10.06 21.85
CA ASP A 1060 -9.86 9.47 21.54
C ASP A 1060 -10.90 10.58 21.33
N VAL A 1061 -11.92 10.30 20.53
CA VAL A 1061 -13.03 11.23 20.31
C VAL A 1061 -14.33 10.53 20.62
N LYS A 1062 -15.12 11.14 21.49
CA LYS A 1062 -16.44 10.64 21.89
C LYS A 1062 -17.41 11.81 22.00
N GLU A 1063 -18.59 11.67 21.39
CA GLU A 1063 -19.65 12.67 21.47
C GLU A 1063 -19.16 14.09 21.09
N GLY A 1064 -18.32 14.19 20.05
CA GLY A 1064 -17.77 15.44 19.55
C GLY A 1064 -16.68 16.06 20.44
N LYS A 1065 -16.15 15.33 21.42
CA LYS A 1065 -15.14 15.82 22.36
C LYS A 1065 -13.85 15.01 22.30
N ILE A 1066 -12.71 15.70 22.30
CA ILE A 1066 -11.38 15.09 22.40
C ILE A 1066 -11.10 14.70 23.86
N GLN A 1067 -10.62 13.48 24.05
CA GLN A 1067 -10.21 12.92 25.33
C GLN A 1067 -8.76 12.42 25.24
N PHE A 1068 -8.01 12.56 26.33
CA PHE A 1068 -6.63 12.08 26.45
C PHE A 1068 -6.55 10.92 27.45
N LYS A 1069 -6.62 9.67 26.96
CA LYS A 1069 -6.62 8.42 27.72
C LYS A 1069 -5.38 7.58 27.44
N ALA A 1070 -4.23 8.01 27.97
CA ALA A 1070 -2.91 7.44 27.69
C ALA A 1070 -2.63 6.08 28.41
N GLY A 1071 -3.63 5.19 28.51
CA GLY A 1071 -3.50 3.91 29.22
C GLY A 1071 -2.58 2.87 28.57
N LEU A 1072 -2.15 3.13 27.32
CA LEU A 1072 -1.20 2.33 26.54
C LEU A 1072 0.10 3.09 26.24
N LEU A 1073 0.31 4.26 26.85
CA LEU A 1073 1.53 5.02 26.65
C LEU A 1073 2.60 4.52 27.62
N LYS A 1074 3.78 4.18 27.10
CA LYS A 1074 4.90 3.78 27.96
C LYS A 1074 5.61 5.01 28.52
N LYS A 1075 6.06 4.89 29.78
CA LYS A 1075 6.77 5.95 30.49
C LYS A 1075 8.14 6.29 29.89
N ASP A 1076 8.78 5.35 29.21
CA ASP A 1076 10.07 5.53 28.55
C ASP A 1076 10.00 6.37 27.27
N GLU A 1077 8.79 6.71 26.77
CA GLU A 1077 8.64 7.65 25.65
C GLU A 1077 8.84 9.13 26.06
N PHE A 1078 8.79 9.45 27.36
CA PHE A 1078 8.98 10.81 27.85
C PHE A 1078 10.46 11.20 27.88
N LEU A 1079 10.76 12.41 27.41
CA LEU A 1079 12.11 12.91 27.24
C LEU A 1079 12.93 12.91 28.54
N SER A 1080 14.16 12.41 28.45
CA SER A 1080 15.15 12.41 29.53
C SER A 1080 15.89 13.75 29.66
N THR A 1081 15.91 14.54 28.58
CA THR A 1081 16.51 15.89 28.46
C THR A 1081 15.60 16.84 27.70
N SER A 1082 15.76 18.16 27.85
CA SER A 1082 15.00 19.13 27.06
C SER A 1082 15.27 19.00 25.56
N SER A 1083 14.25 19.23 24.73
CA SER A 1083 14.35 19.17 23.26
C SER A 1083 13.59 20.35 22.62
N ILE A 1084 13.70 20.51 21.30
CA ILE A 1084 12.95 21.51 20.54
C ILE A 1084 12.05 20.78 19.55
N PHE A 1085 10.74 21.05 19.62
CA PHE A 1085 9.78 20.62 18.63
C PHE A 1085 9.60 21.72 17.58
N LYS A 1086 9.88 21.38 16.32
CA LYS A 1086 9.71 22.28 15.17
C LYS A 1086 8.54 21.80 14.33
N TYR A 1087 7.60 22.69 14.02
CA TYR A 1087 6.40 22.35 13.25
C TYR A 1087 5.90 23.54 12.43
N THR A 1088 4.93 23.28 11.56
CA THR A 1088 4.17 24.30 10.84
C THR A 1088 2.77 24.35 11.43
N ASP A 1089 2.30 25.52 11.84
CA ASP A 1089 0.93 25.69 12.36
C ASP A 1089 -0.13 25.72 11.23
N VAL A 1090 -1.40 25.74 11.61
CA VAL A 1090 -2.53 25.76 10.65
C VAL A 1090 -2.53 27.01 9.75
N HIS A 1091 -1.82 28.08 10.11
CA HIS A 1091 -1.65 29.28 9.28
C HIS A 1091 -0.42 29.20 8.36
N GLN A 1092 0.18 28.02 8.24
CA GLN A 1092 1.38 27.75 7.45
C GLN A 1092 2.62 28.51 7.95
N GLN A 1093 2.66 28.86 9.24
CA GLN A 1093 3.82 29.52 9.84
C GLN A 1093 4.69 28.52 10.59
N LYS A 1094 6.02 28.65 10.44
CA LYS A 1094 6.99 27.82 11.15
C LYS A 1094 7.08 28.27 12.60
N GLN A 1095 6.95 27.31 13.52
CA GLN A 1095 6.96 27.54 14.96
C GLN A 1095 7.96 26.58 15.65
N GLU A 1096 8.42 26.97 16.83
CA GLU A 1096 9.26 26.14 17.70
C GLU A 1096 8.73 26.13 19.13
N ILE A 1097 8.71 24.95 19.76
CA ILE A 1097 8.32 24.76 21.17
C ILE A 1097 9.51 24.12 21.90
N VAL A 1098 9.92 24.74 23.01
CA VAL A 1098 10.91 24.15 23.91
C VAL A 1098 10.20 23.13 24.80
N LEU A 1099 10.60 21.86 24.68
CA LEU A 1099 10.07 20.76 25.46
C LEU A 1099 10.93 20.55 26.72
N PRO A 1100 10.36 20.62 27.93
CA PRO A 1100 11.10 20.34 29.14
C PRO A 1100 11.44 18.85 29.28
N LYS A 1101 12.24 18.52 30.29
CA LYS A 1101 12.44 17.12 30.70
C LYS A 1101 11.11 16.54 31.19
N LYS A 1102 10.88 15.24 30.97
CA LYS A 1102 9.65 14.50 31.32
C LYS A 1102 8.41 14.95 30.52
N SER A 1103 8.62 15.43 29.30
CA SER A 1103 7.55 15.69 28.36
C SER A 1103 7.74 14.94 27.04
N LEU A 1104 6.71 14.90 26.22
CA LEU A 1104 6.78 14.52 24.80
C LEU A 1104 5.80 15.41 24.02
N CYS A 1105 5.95 15.48 22.69
CA CYS A 1105 5.08 16.31 21.86
C CYS A 1105 4.72 15.60 20.55
N PHE A 1106 3.48 15.78 20.13
CA PHE A 1106 2.94 15.34 18.84
C PHE A 1106 1.91 16.38 18.36
N THR A 1107 1.35 16.20 17.16
CA THR A 1107 0.24 17.03 16.69
C THR A 1107 -1.02 16.20 16.48
N TYR A 1108 -2.18 16.84 16.62
CA TYR A 1108 -3.48 16.31 16.21
C TYR A 1108 -4.28 17.43 15.56
N CYS A 1109 -4.76 17.22 14.34
CA CYS A 1109 -5.28 18.28 13.46
C CYS A 1109 -4.29 19.46 13.32
N GLN A 1110 -2.99 19.18 13.29
CA GLN A 1110 -1.89 20.15 13.22
C GLN A 1110 -1.75 21.08 14.44
N VAL A 1111 -2.51 20.83 15.52
CA VAL A 1111 -2.33 21.51 16.81
C VAL A 1111 -1.32 20.75 17.66
N PRO A 1112 -0.24 21.38 18.16
CA PRO A 1112 0.73 20.72 19.02
C PRO A 1112 0.13 20.38 20.38
N ILE A 1113 0.34 19.14 20.80
CA ILE A 1113 -0.08 18.58 22.09
C ILE A 1113 1.17 18.12 22.82
N THR A 1114 1.46 18.77 23.95
CA THR A 1114 2.58 18.42 24.83
C THR A 1114 2.07 17.67 26.04
N TYR A 1115 2.51 16.43 26.21
CA TYR A 1115 2.25 15.65 27.43
C TYR A 1115 3.34 15.91 28.44
N ASN A 1116 2.97 16.18 29.69
CA ASN A 1116 3.87 16.45 30.81
C ASN A 1116 3.58 15.49 31.96
N LEU A 1117 4.60 14.83 32.51
CA LEU A 1117 4.43 14.02 33.71
C LEU A 1117 4.22 14.92 34.96
N SER A 1118 3.07 14.76 35.61
CA SER A 1118 2.62 15.57 36.75
C SER A 1118 2.10 14.69 37.89
N ASP A 1119 1.70 15.32 39.00
CA ASP A 1119 1.09 14.64 40.15
C ASP A 1119 -0.45 14.63 40.06
N LYS A 1120 -1.03 15.41 39.13
CA LYS A 1120 -2.46 15.52 38.86
C LYS A 1120 -2.75 15.51 37.37
N ASN A 1121 -3.95 15.08 37.01
CA ASN A 1121 -4.48 15.15 35.65
C ASN A 1121 -5.12 16.51 35.41
N GLU A 1122 -4.66 17.25 34.40
CA GLU A 1122 -5.26 18.51 33.95
C GLU A 1122 -4.85 18.83 32.51
N ILE A 1123 -5.62 19.69 31.85
CA ILE A 1123 -5.28 20.25 30.54
C ILE A 1123 -5.13 21.77 30.70
N ASN A 1124 -4.09 22.33 30.08
CA ASN A 1124 -4.00 23.76 29.82
C ASN A 1124 -4.06 24.01 28.30
N VAL A 1125 -5.10 24.72 27.86
CA VAL A 1125 -5.27 25.13 26.46
C VAL A 1125 -4.80 26.56 26.32
N GLU A 1126 -3.81 26.78 25.46
CA GLU A 1126 -3.36 28.13 25.08
C GLU A 1126 -4.04 28.54 23.77
N LEU A 1127 -4.76 29.65 23.81
CA LEU A 1127 -5.40 30.25 22.65
C LEU A 1127 -4.42 31.18 21.91
N ASN A 1128 -4.74 31.51 20.66
CA ASN A 1128 -3.88 32.38 19.83
C ASN A 1128 -3.78 33.84 20.33
N ASP A 1129 -4.71 34.29 21.17
CA ASP A 1129 -4.64 35.57 21.89
C ASP A 1129 -3.82 35.48 23.20
N ASN A 1130 -3.17 34.34 23.45
CA ASN A 1130 -2.41 33.98 24.64
C ASN A 1130 -3.26 33.83 25.93
N VAL A 1131 -4.58 33.73 25.81
CA VAL A 1131 -5.44 33.32 26.93
C VAL A 1131 -5.20 31.84 27.23
N ASN A 1132 -5.04 31.52 28.51
CA ASN A 1132 -4.85 30.15 28.99
C ASN A 1132 -6.13 29.66 29.69
N ILE A 1133 -6.60 28.47 29.31
CA ILE A 1133 -7.78 27.84 29.91
C ILE A 1133 -7.35 26.54 30.57
N ASN A 1134 -7.46 26.49 31.91
CA ASN A 1134 -7.18 25.30 32.70
C ASN A 1134 -8.46 24.46 32.88
N ILE A 1135 -8.35 23.17 32.60
CA ILE A 1135 -9.42 22.18 32.73
C ILE A 1135 -8.94 21.07 33.67
N LYS A 1136 -9.67 20.85 34.77
CA LYS A 1136 -9.38 19.80 35.77
C LYS A 1136 -9.90 18.42 35.35
N SER A 1137 -9.71 18.06 34.09
CA SER A 1137 -10.04 16.76 33.50
C SER A 1137 -9.08 16.47 32.34
N LEU A 1138 -9.21 15.29 31.73
CA LEU A 1138 -8.49 14.93 30.49
C LEU A 1138 -9.44 14.95 29.28
N GLU A 1139 -10.46 15.82 29.31
CA GLU A 1139 -11.46 15.99 28.24
C GLU A 1139 -11.58 17.47 27.89
N LEU A 1140 -11.54 17.79 26.59
CA LEU A 1140 -11.90 19.11 26.09
C LEU A 1140 -13.41 19.23 25.96
N ASN A 1141 -13.94 20.45 26.11
CA ASN A 1141 -15.34 20.69 25.78
C ASN A 1141 -15.59 20.61 24.26
N GLU A 1142 -16.86 20.57 23.88
CA GLU A 1142 -17.28 20.43 22.48
C GLU A 1142 -16.77 21.58 21.61
N LYS A 1143 -16.89 22.83 22.08
CA LYS A 1143 -16.43 24.01 21.31
C LYS A 1143 -14.94 23.94 20.99
N MET A 1144 -14.10 23.66 21.99
CA MET A 1144 -12.65 23.54 21.80
C MET A 1144 -12.29 22.39 20.86
N SER A 1145 -13.00 21.27 20.97
CA SER A 1145 -12.81 20.13 20.07
C SER A 1145 -13.18 20.49 18.63
N GLN A 1146 -14.29 21.20 18.43
CA GLN A 1146 -14.69 21.72 17.12
C GLN A 1146 -13.70 22.75 16.58
N ASP A 1147 -13.10 23.61 17.41
CA ASP A 1147 -12.07 24.55 16.97
C ASP A 1147 -10.84 23.81 16.40
N ILE A 1148 -10.45 22.69 17.02
CA ILE A 1148 -9.38 21.80 16.55
C ILE A 1148 -9.79 21.07 15.26
N PHE A 1149 -10.97 20.45 15.24
CA PHE A 1149 -11.48 19.72 14.07
C PHE A 1149 -11.64 20.61 12.84
N ASN A 1150 -12.02 21.88 13.03
CA ASN A 1150 -12.18 22.86 11.95
C ASN A 1150 -10.87 23.57 11.58
N ARG A 1151 -9.75 23.26 12.26
CA ARG A 1151 -8.43 23.83 11.98
C ARG A 1151 -8.45 25.36 11.85
N ASN A 1152 -9.24 26.01 12.70
CA ASN A 1152 -9.51 27.45 12.57
C ASN A 1152 -8.43 28.35 13.20
N GLY A 1153 -7.43 27.75 13.86
CA GLY A 1153 -6.35 28.49 14.50
C GLY A 1153 -6.76 29.20 15.79
N THR A 1154 -7.90 28.87 16.40
CA THR A 1154 -8.28 29.46 17.70
C THR A 1154 -7.35 28.96 18.81
N ILE A 1155 -7.01 27.67 18.78
CA ILE A 1155 -6.13 27.01 19.75
C ILE A 1155 -4.72 26.96 19.18
N LYS A 1156 -3.77 27.53 19.94
CA LYS A 1156 -2.35 27.58 19.60
C LYS A 1156 -1.63 26.29 19.94
N GLN A 1157 -1.83 25.81 21.18
CA GLN A 1157 -1.25 24.57 21.68
C GLN A 1157 -2.00 24.04 22.91
N ILE A 1158 -1.79 22.75 23.22
CA ILE A 1158 -2.42 22.08 24.36
C ILE A 1158 -1.34 21.41 25.21
N HIS A 1159 -1.34 21.70 26.50
CA HIS A 1159 -0.50 21.01 27.49
C HIS A 1159 -1.36 20.06 28.31
N VAL A 1160 -1.09 18.76 28.21
CA VAL A 1160 -1.80 17.73 28.97
C VAL A 1160 -0.87 17.24 30.08
N PHE A 1161 -1.29 17.40 31.32
CA PHE A 1161 -0.55 16.94 32.48
C PHE A 1161 -1.11 15.57 32.88
N LEU A 1162 -0.28 14.53 32.79
CA LEU A 1162 -0.64 13.15 33.09
C LEU A 1162 -0.07 12.74 34.45
N ASN A 1163 -0.90 12.12 35.28
CA ASN A 1163 -0.49 11.62 36.57
C ASN A 1163 0.52 10.48 36.41
N LYS A 1164 1.70 10.63 37.04
CA LYS A 1164 2.78 9.63 37.03
C LYS A 1164 2.40 8.27 37.61
N LYS A 1165 1.27 8.14 38.31
CA LYS A 1165 0.76 6.86 38.82
C LYS A 1165 -0.13 6.12 37.83
N SER A 1166 -0.64 6.81 36.81
CA SER A 1166 -1.49 6.22 35.76
C SER A 1166 -0.72 5.88 34.47
N ILE A 1167 0.58 6.19 34.45
CA ILE A 1167 1.57 5.91 33.39
C ILE A 1167 2.73 5.16 34.04
#